data_AF-A0A2E3DQA8-F1
#
_entry.id   AF-A0A2E3DQA8-F1
#
_cell.length_a   1.000
_cell.length_b   1.000
_cell.length_c   1.000
_cell.angle_alpha   90.00
_cell.angle_beta   90.00
_cell.angle_gamma   90.00
#
_symmetry.space_group_name_H-M   'P 1'
#
loop_
_entity.id
_entity.type
_entity.pdbx_description
1 polymer ?
#
loop_
_entity_poly.entity_id
_entity_poly.type
_entity_poly.pdbx_seq_one_letter_code
_entity_poly.pdbx_strand_id
1 'polypeptide(L)'
;MKEFILATLCTIAPLSFSYSAHAQVRYGHQQLAFAQPKSVNVNAEALNEAVSLIRHSVDDDEIPGAVILVARRGKIILHQAFGYRDIERQIPIETDSLFRMASNSKALTAAGILVLVDEGRVDLDKPIGTYLTAFAKDSWKKVTVRHLLTHTSGSPIDRLFITPLLPIEANKNRNRLIAEVSRFSASAPLEEPGVKYSYNNAGYNILAGMIEHLTGSYKEHLRSRIYAPMGMLDSCNHESDADNDRMSTVFVRQEDGSWKAGWKPHDSPDWPFPRGSGGMVSSAEDYAKFYQMLLNGGTYNGTRILSKNAVGEMTTPQVQHIAAAKNYGLGLKVLEKRGIFSHTGSDGTFVFGDPSRELIGMLLTQTNKTTRPRENFRTLVQLACNPTFASDDVNSPKGENRYDGFYKDIFMDSGKYLTSRKVLHAAESLSLSYEYYAGADQRKQNELMINSHYDPNGVLLFPDGQPRFKMLYVNGGGATRHGESMTSNGLKRIREFYSNGGSYCGSCAGSFFSGRNVDNQTQARPSYLNIFPYNTYNTGMKNVRVGHILPDNSPLLNYRRFATDNRVSEIYHNNGNWLPRDKISEAMKNVEILALYDHPGHKVDGEAAIWAYKNDPVAGRIVNIGCHPEGSASGDKLLLTESCFLYALAGVGDPRIKSHLKMNQIRVMDKLTVDDQPEFTRIGGQQYHHFTFTVPPAAVGENDRIAIELNGGGLSNLHIYLSRDSAAFRENAYYMATGRQQNKKIIRKLSPGIWYVSVFCEDSVRTIEDSLAGFYRTAGNRELLQGVPYSLEIKTARVR
;
A
#
# COMPACT_ATOMS: atom_id res chain seq x y z
N MET A 1 0.31 -73.98 -12.83
CA MET A 1 0.40 -74.35 -14.26
C MET A 1 -0.40 -73.31 -15.03
N LYS A 2 0.26 -72.62 -15.99
CA LYS A 2 -0.22 -72.23 -17.34
C LYS A 2 -1.69 -71.77 -17.49
N GLU A 3 -2.08 -70.74 -18.23
CA GLU A 3 -1.46 -69.72 -19.08
C GLU A 3 -2.67 -69.04 -19.80
N PHE A 4 -2.49 -67.79 -20.25
CA PHE A 4 -3.20 -67.14 -21.37
C PHE A 4 -4.74 -67.05 -21.42
N ILE A 5 -5.26 -65.81 -21.41
CA ILE A 5 -6.39 -65.44 -22.27
C ILE A 5 -6.03 -64.17 -23.07
N LEU A 6 -6.20 -64.32 -24.39
CA LEU A 6 -6.01 -63.36 -25.46
C LEU A 6 -7.07 -62.24 -25.43
N ALA A 7 -6.64 -61.08 -25.91
CA ALA A 7 -7.41 -59.85 -26.05
C ALA A 7 -8.48 -59.89 -27.15
N THR A 8 -9.53 -59.09 -26.96
CA THR A 8 -10.27 -58.46 -28.07
C THR A 8 -10.45 -56.97 -27.76
N LEU A 9 -9.86 -56.13 -28.61
CA LEU A 9 -9.96 -54.67 -28.58
C LEU A 9 -11.38 -54.18 -28.91
N CYS A 10 -11.87 -53.22 -28.13
CA CYS A 10 -12.85 -52.24 -28.58
C CYS A 10 -12.31 -50.85 -28.21
N THR A 11 -11.98 -50.07 -29.24
CA THR A 11 -11.45 -48.70 -29.16
C THR A 11 -12.55 -47.71 -28.79
N ILE A 12 -12.44 -47.09 -27.62
CA ILE A 12 -13.12 -45.83 -27.28
C ILE A 12 -12.03 -44.89 -26.75
N ALA A 13 -11.80 -43.78 -27.45
CA ALA A 13 -10.84 -42.76 -27.05
C ALA A 13 -11.34 -42.04 -25.77
N PRO A 14 -10.52 -41.94 -24.70
CA PRO A 14 -10.88 -41.12 -23.56
C PRO A 14 -10.44 -39.67 -23.80
N LEU A 15 -11.38 -38.74 -23.67
CA LEU A 15 -11.06 -37.33 -23.41
C LEU A 15 -10.23 -37.25 -22.12
N SER A 16 -8.98 -36.85 -22.24
CA SER A 16 -8.14 -36.51 -21.10
C SER A 16 -8.54 -35.14 -20.55
N PHE A 17 -9.32 -35.14 -19.46
CA PHE A 17 -9.41 -34.01 -18.55
C PHE A 17 -8.12 -33.93 -17.74
N SER A 18 -7.28 -32.95 -18.03
CA SER A 18 -6.11 -32.61 -17.21
C SER A 18 -6.59 -32.05 -15.88
N TYR A 19 -6.61 -32.87 -14.83
CA TYR A 19 -6.76 -32.40 -13.46
C TYR A 19 -5.47 -31.68 -13.07
N SER A 20 -5.51 -30.36 -12.93
CA SER A 20 -4.40 -29.59 -12.37
C SER A 20 -4.11 -30.10 -10.96
N ALA A 21 -2.96 -30.77 -10.79
CA ALA A 21 -2.46 -31.20 -9.50
C ALA A 21 -2.31 -29.97 -8.59
N HIS A 22 -3.15 -29.88 -7.56
CA HIS A 22 -2.94 -28.95 -6.46
C HIS A 22 -1.61 -29.33 -5.80
N ALA A 23 -0.65 -28.41 -5.78
CA ALA A 23 0.62 -28.62 -5.09
C ALA A 23 0.34 -28.93 -3.61
N GLN A 24 0.57 -30.19 -3.19
CA GLN A 24 0.55 -30.54 -1.78
C GLN A 24 1.68 -29.79 -1.06
N VAL A 25 1.32 -28.93 -0.11
CA VAL A 25 2.26 -28.30 0.83
C VAL A 25 2.98 -29.40 1.61
N ARG A 26 4.28 -29.58 1.36
CA ARG A 26 5.11 -30.49 2.16
C ARG A 26 5.39 -29.83 3.52
N TYR A 27 4.63 -30.18 4.54
CA TYR A 27 4.90 -29.78 5.92
C TYR A 27 6.21 -30.44 6.41
N GLY A 28 7.31 -29.69 6.42
CA GLY A 28 8.59 -30.16 6.95
C GLY A 28 8.67 -30.01 8.47
N HIS A 29 9.34 -30.94 9.15
CA HIS A 29 9.72 -30.84 10.57
C HIS A 29 10.88 -29.86 10.78
N GLN A 30 10.74 -28.63 10.26
CA GLN A 30 11.86 -27.68 10.16
C GLN A 30 12.01 -26.85 11.44
N GLN A 31 13.21 -26.90 12.03
CA GLN A 31 13.71 -25.90 12.97
C GLN A 31 14.18 -24.67 12.18
N LEU A 32 13.94 -23.47 12.73
CA LEU A 32 14.46 -22.24 12.15
C LEU A 32 15.99 -22.26 12.20
N ALA A 33 16.62 -21.92 11.08
CA ALA A 33 18.06 -21.75 10.99
C ALA A 33 18.41 -20.54 10.13
N PHE A 34 19.50 -19.84 10.45
CA PHE A 34 19.95 -18.72 9.63
C PHE A 34 20.41 -19.20 8.25
N ALA A 35 20.10 -18.43 7.21
CA ALA A 35 20.59 -18.67 5.86
C ALA A 35 20.62 -17.39 5.02
N GLN A 36 21.28 -17.45 3.87
CA GLN A 36 21.29 -16.35 2.91
C GLN A 36 19.96 -16.27 2.15
N PRO A 37 19.42 -15.07 1.82
CA PRO A 37 18.16 -14.92 1.08
C PRO A 37 18.10 -15.75 -0.21
N LYS A 38 19.21 -15.80 -0.96
CA LYS A 38 19.34 -16.57 -2.20
C LYS A 38 19.07 -18.07 -2.02
N SER A 39 19.43 -18.65 -0.87
CA SER A 39 19.25 -20.09 -0.59
C SER A 39 17.78 -20.53 -0.52
N VAL A 40 16.86 -19.57 -0.33
CA VAL A 40 15.41 -19.80 -0.29
C VAL A 40 14.68 -18.98 -1.35
N ASN A 41 15.34 -18.68 -2.48
CA ASN A 41 14.80 -17.98 -3.64
C ASN A 41 14.25 -16.58 -3.33
N VAL A 42 14.88 -15.84 -2.43
CA VAL A 42 14.54 -14.44 -2.12
C VAL A 42 15.57 -13.50 -2.76
N ASN A 43 15.10 -12.49 -3.47
CA ASN A 43 15.94 -11.43 -4.01
C ASN A 43 16.47 -10.56 -2.85
N ALA A 44 17.77 -10.61 -2.61
CA ALA A 44 18.42 -9.91 -1.50
C ALA A 44 18.35 -8.38 -1.64
N GLU A 45 18.42 -7.86 -2.87
CA GLU A 45 18.32 -6.42 -3.15
C GLU A 45 16.91 -5.90 -2.85
N ALA A 46 15.89 -6.59 -3.32
CA ALA A 46 14.49 -6.28 -3.00
C ALA A 46 14.19 -6.43 -1.50
N LEU A 47 14.79 -7.42 -0.82
CA LEU A 47 14.65 -7.58 0.63
C LEU A 47 15.32 -6.42 1.39
N ASN A 48 16.43 -5.88 0.88
CA ASN A 48 17.09 -4.70 1.45
C ASN A 48 16.24 -3.43 1.34
N GLU A 49 15.22 -3.37 0.47
CA GLU A 49 14.27 -2.26 0.47
C GLU A 49 13.42 -2.23 1.74
N ALA A 50 12.99 -3.41 2.22
CA ALA A 50 12.27 -3.55 3.48
C ALA A 50 13.16 -3.16 4.67
N VAL A 51 14.45 -3.51 4.64
CA VAL A 51 15.44 -3.07 5.63
C VAL A 51 15.58 -1.56 5.62
N SER A 52 15.76 -0.98 4.44
CA SER A 52 15.97 0.46 4.27
C SER A 52 14.74 1.26 4.71
N LEU A 53 13.52 0.77 4.43
CA LEU A 53 12.29 1.36 4.94
C LEU A 53 12.32 1.52 6.46
N ILE A 54 12.66 0.45 7.18
CA ILE A 54 12.64 0.47 8.65
C ILE A 54 13.77 1.30 9.23
N ARG A 55 14.97 1.23 8.64
CA ARG A 55 16.09 2.08 9.02
C ARG A 55 15.73 3.56 8.87
N HIS A 56 15.18 3.97 7.74
CA HIS A 56 14.74 5.35 7.55
C HIS A 56 13.63 5.75 8.52
N SER A 57 12.68 4.86 8.83
CA SER A 57 11.67 5.17 9.85
C SER A 57 12.27 5.44 11.22
N VAL A 58 13.42 4.83 11.56
CA VAL A 58 14.17 5.14 12.78
C VAL A 58 14.96 6.45 12.62
N ASP A 59 15.70 6.61 11.53
CA ASP A 59 16.54 7.80 11.27
C ASP A 59 15.71 9.09 11.18
N ASP A 60 14.49 9.01 10.63
CA ASP A 60 13.53 10.11 10.51
C ASP A 60 12.67 10.33 11.77
N ASP A 61 13.04 9.66 12.87
CA ASP A 61 12.36 9.72 14.17
C ASP A 61 10.86 9.34 14.08
N GLU A 62 10.44 8.50 13.12
CA GLU A 62 9.05 8.03 13.01
C GLU A 62 8.72 6.94 14.02
N ILE A 63 9.72 6.11 14.32
CA ILE A 63 9.72 5.08 15.35
C ILE A 63 11.04 5.16 16.13
N PRO A 64 11.02 4.88 17.44
CA PRO A 64 12.20 5.03 18.31
C PRO A 64 13.25 3.93 18.08
N GLY A 65 12.79 2.78 17.60
CA GLY A 65 13.59 1.61 17.30
C GLY A 65 12.75 0.50 16.72
N ALA A 66 13.40 -0.52 16.18
CA ALA A 66 12.75 -1.68 15.60
C ALA A 66 13.63 -2.92 15.62
N VAL A 67 13.00 -4.08 15.80
CA VAL A 67 13.55 -5.37 15.38
C VAL A 67 12.71 -5.90 14.22
N ILE A 68 13.39 -6.29 13.14
CA ILE A 68 12.78 -6.99 12.01
C ILE A 68 13.30 -8.41 11.92
N LEU A 69 12.41 -9.34 11.57
CA LEU A 69 12.75 -10.73 11.27
C LEU A 69 11.96 -11.19 10.05
N VAL A 70 12.64 -11.79 9.08
CA VAL A 70 12.02 -12.48 7.94
C VAL A 70 12.56 -13.90 7.89
N ALA A 71 11.65 -14.86 7.86
CA ALA A 71 11.99 -16.25 7.65
C ALA A 71 11.21 -16.82 6.46
N ARG A 72 11.84 -17.64 5.63
CA ARG A 72 11.19 -18.33 4.52
C ARG A 72 11.66 -19.77 4.43
N ARG A 73 10.74 -20.72 4.22
CA ARG A 73 11.04 -22.17 4.09
C ARG A 73 11.90 -22.67 5.27
N GLY A 74 11.52 -22.28 6.49
CA GLY A 74 12.23 -22.66 7.71
C GLY A 74 13.60 -22.00 7.90
N LYS A 75 13.96 -20.97 7.12
CA LYS A 75 15.23 -20.26 7.25
C LYS A 75 15.04 -18.78 7.59
N ILE A 76 15.70 -18.30 8.63
CA ILE A 76 15.79 -16.87 8.94
C ILE A 76 16.78 -16.25 7.96
N ILE A 77 16.30 -15.32 7.14
CA ILE A 77 17.06 -14.66 6.06
C ILE A 77 17.30 -13.17 6.31
N LEU A 78 16.63 -12.63 7.32
CA LEU A 78 16.83 -11.27 7.81
C LEU A 78 16.49 -11.25 9.30
N HIS A 79 17.39 -10.72 10.11
CA HIS A 79 17.17 -10.44 11.53
C HIS A 79 18.05 -9.26 11.91
N GLN A 80 17.45 -8.08 12.03
CA GLN A 80 18.19 -6.83 12.25
C GLN A 80 17.46 -5.94 13.25
N ALA A 81 18.24 -5.08 13.90
CA ALA A 81 17.84 -4.19 14.98
C ALA A 81 18.27 -2.76 14.63
N PHE A 82 17.43 -1.76 14.95
CA PHE A 82 17.65 -0.34 14.65
C PHE A 82 17.16 0.54 15.78
N GLY A 83 17.87 1.63 16.09
CA GLY A 83 17.44 2.62 17.09
C GLY A 83 17.64 2.13 18.53
N TYR A 84 16.79 2.61 19.45
CA TYR A 84 17.01 2.48 20.88
C TYR A 84 15.90 1.69 21.57
N ARG A 85 16.28 0.83 22.52
CA ARG A 85 15.34 0.22 23.48
C ARG A 85 15.09 1.10 24.71
N ASP A 86 15.98 2.06 24.94
CA ASP A 86 15.84 3.15 25.90
C ASP A 86 16.49 4.42 25.32
N ILE A 87 15.65 5.40 24.95
CA ILE A 87 16.11 6.68 24.38
C ILE A 87 16.80 7.53 25.45
N GLU A 88 16.29 7.56 26.68
CA GLU A 88 16.81 8.41 27.74
C GLU A 88 18.23 7.98 28.13
N ARG A 89 18.45 6.66 28.20
CA ARG A 89 19.75 6.07 28.51
C ARG A 89 20.62 5.79 27.28
N GLN A 90 20.11 6.06 26.07
CA GLN A 90 20.78 5.78 24.80
C GLN A 90 21.21 4.31 24.64
N ILE A 91 20.38 3.37 25.12
CA ILE A 91 20.66 1.93 25.02
C ILE A 91 20.12 1.44 23.67
N PRO A 92 20.98 0.90 22.77
CA PRO A 92 20.54 0.43 21.47
C PRO A 92 19.59 -0.77 21.60
N ILE A 93 18.68 -0.91 20.64
CA ILE A 93 17.92 -2.15 20.54
C ILE A 93 18.79 -3.23 19.92
N GLU A 94 18.63 -4.45 20.40
CA GLU A 94 19.36 -5.64 19.95
C GLU A 94 18.37 -6.65 19.37
N THR A 95 18.85 -7.57 18.53
CA THR A 95 18.00 -8.56 17.85
C THR A 95 17.28 -9.50 18.81
N ASP A 96 17.81 -9.65 20.01
CA ASP A 96 17.30 -10.45 21.12
C ASP A 96 16.61 -9.59 22.21
N SER A 97 16.40 -8.29 21.98
CA SER A 97 15.61 -7.47 22.92
C SER A 97 14.18 -8.04 23.10
N LEU A 98 13.62 -7.87 24.30
CA LEU A 98 12.31 -8.38 24.66
C LEU A 98 11.24 -7.30 24.50
N PHE A 99 10.09 -7.71 23.97
CA PHE A 99 9.00 -6.82 23.61
C PHE A 99 7.73 -7.17 24.38
N ARG A 100 7.00 -6.15 24.83
CA ARG A 100 5.60 -6.31 25.22
C ARG A 100 4.79 -6.58 23.96
N MET A 101 4.38 -7.83 23.79
CA MET A 101 3.73 -8.26 22.56
C MET A 101 2.26 -7.81 22.49
N ALA A 102 1.70 -7.33 23.61
CA ALA A 102 0.34 -6.86 23.73
C ALA A 102 -0.62 -7.87 23.07
N SER A 103 -1.54 -7.42 22.21
CA SER A 103 -2.56 -8.27 21.60
C SER A 103 -2.05 -9.47 20.78
N ASN A 104 -0.77 -9.56 20.41
CA ASN A 104 -0.20 -10.81 19.88
C ASN A 104 -0.32 -11.98 20.88
N SER A 105 -0.43 -11.71 22.19
CA SER A 105 -0.73 -12.69 23.24
C SER A 105 -1.97 -13.55 22.97
N LYS A 106 -2.94 -13.01 22.23
CA LYS A 106 -4.20 -13.69 21.93
C LYS A 106 -3.99 -14.94 21.10
N ALA A 107 -3.07 -14.90 20.12
CA ALA A 107 -2.75 -16.07 19.30
C ALA A 107 -2.22 -17.23 20.16
N LEU A 108 -1.43 -16.93 21.19
CA LEU A 108 -0.90 -17.93 22.12
C LEU A 108 -1.95 -18.42 23.11
N THR A 109 -2.83 -17.54 23.57
CA THR A 109 -4.00 -17.96 24.40
C THR A 109 -4.89 -18.92 23.60
N ALA A 110 -5.17 -18.60 22.34
CA ALA A 110 -5.93 -19.46 21.44
C ALA A 110 -5.25 -20.82 21.22
N ALA A 111 -3.93 -20.83 20.97
CA ALA A 111 -3.16 -22.07 20.90
C ALA A 111 -3.22 -22.87 22.22
N GLY A 112 -3.14 -22.21 23.37
CA GLY A 112 -3.27 -22.84 24.68
C GLY A 112 -4.63 -23.51 24.90
N ILE A 113 -5.71 -22.91 24.40
CA ILE A 113 -7.04 -23.54 24.36
C ILE A 113 -7.06 -24.73 23.41
N LEU A 114 -6.49 -24.60 22.22
CA LEU A 114 -6.50 -25.65 21.22
C LEU A 114 -5.67 -26.87 21.62
N VAL A 115 -4.62 -26.70 22.43
CA VAL A 115 -3.96 -27.82 23.11
C VAL A 115 -4.97 -28.60 23.97
N LEU A 116 -5.81 -27.92 24.75
CA LEU A 116 -6.84 -28.59 25.56
C LEU A 116 -7.94 -29.22 24.70
N VAL A 117 -8.19 -28.70 23.51
CA VAL A 117 -9.10 -29.30 22.51
C VAL A 117 -8.51 -30.59 21.96
N ASP A 118 -7.24 -30.58 21.55
CA ASP A 118 -6.54 -31.78 21.07
C ASP A 118 -6.45 -32.87 22.15
N GLU A 119 -6.43 -32.49 23.43
CA GLU A 119 -6.51 -33.41 24.58
C GLU A 119 -7.93 -33.92 24.89
N GLY A 120 -8.96 -33.45 24.17
CA GLY A 120 -10.36 -33.79 24.42
C GLY A 120 -10.93 -33.18 25.71
N ARG A 121 -10.24 -32.21 26.31
CA ARG A 121 -10.65 -31.55 27.57
C ARG A 121 -11.54 -30.34 27.34
N VAL A 122 -11.46 -29.72 26.17
CA VAL A 122 -12.29 -28.58 25.75
C VAL A 122 -12.95 -28.90 24.41
N ASP A 123 -14.20 -28.51 24.28
CA ASP A 123 -15.00 -28.54 23.07
C ASP A 123 -15.31 -27.08 22.72
N LEU A 124 -14.93 -26.66 21.52
CA LEU A 124 -15.04 -25.28 21.06
C LEU A 124 -16.50 -24.81 21.04
N ASP A 125 -17.44 -25.72 20.79
CA ASP A 125 -18.85 -25.41 20.57
C ASP A 125 -19.69 -25.59 21.83
N LYS A 126 -19.07 -25.97 22.95
CA LYS A 126 -19.74 -25.98 24.26
C LYS A 126 -19.80 -24.59 24.89
N PRO A 127 -20.88 -24.30 25.65
CA PRO A 127 -20.98 -23.06 26.42
C PRO A 127 -19.83 -22.90 27.41
N ILE A 128 -19.33 -21.68 27.59
CA ILE A 128 -18.23 -21.37 28.51
C ILE A 128 -18.55 -21.75 29.97
N GLY A 129 -19.84 -21.71 30.35
CA GLY A 129 -20.33 -22.14 31.65
C GLY A 129 -20.07 -23.63 31.96
N THR A 130 -19.80 -24.45 30.95
CA THR A 130 -19.40 -25.86 31.10
C THR A 130 -18.04 -25.97 31.81
N TYR A 131 -17.14 -25.02 31.57
CA TYR A 131 -15.77 -25.03 32.07
C TYR A 131 -15.58 -24.08 33.24
N LEU A 132 -16.33 -22.97 33.26
CA LEU A 132 -16.26 -21.97 34.33
C LEU A 132 -17.64 -21.82 34.96
N THR A 133 -17.83 -22.43 36.14
CA THR A 133 -19.13 -22.45 36.84
C THR A 133 -19.73 -21.07 37.10
N ALA A 134 -18.90 -20.03 37.28
CA ALA A 134 -19.36 -18.66 37.41
C ALA A 134 -20.18 -18.16 36.21
N PHE A 135 -19.95 -18.74 35.03
CA PHE A 135 -20.64 -18.45 33.77
C PHE A 135 -21.76 -19.45 33.43
N ALA A 136 -22.07 -20.41 34.31
CA ALA A 136 -23.22 -21.32 34.17
C ALA A 136 -24.55 -20.62 34.51
N LYS A 137 -24.74 -19.41 33.98
CA LYS A 137 -25.94 -18.58 34.15
C LYS A 137 -26.74 -18.57 32.86
N ASP A 138 -28.06 -18.39 32.96
CA ASP A 138 -28.95 -18.32 31.80
C ASP A 138 -28.52 -17.27 30.77
N SER A 139 -27.95 -16.14 31.21
CA SER A 139 -27.45 -15.08 30.33
C SER A 139 -26.21 -15.46 29.51
N TRP A 140 -25.45 -16.47 29.94
CA TRP A 140 -24.21 -16.91 29.29
C TRP A 140 -24.31 -18.29 28.64
N LYS A 141 -25.45 -18.98 28.77
CA LYS A 141 -25.64 -20.37 28.30
C LYS A 141 -25.43 -20.58 26.79
N LYS A 142 -25.51 -19.53 25.98
CA LYS A 142 -25.28 -19.57 24.53
C LYS A 142 -23.87 -19.14 24.11
N VAL A 143 -23.07 -18.58 25.02
CA VAL A 143 -21.71 -18.12 24.70
C VAL A 143 -20.78 -19.32 24.73
N THR A 144 -20.26 -19.73 23.57
CA THR A 144 -19.33 -20.86 23.45
C THR A 144 -17.87 -20.43 23.56
N VAL A 145 -16.97 -21.38 23.71
CA VAL A 145 -15.52 -21.13 23.66
C VAL A 145 -15.13 -20.53 22.30
N ARG A 146 -15.70 -21.05 21.20
CA ARG A 146 -15.51 -20.53 19.84
C ARG A 146 -15.91 -19.06 19.75
N HIS A 147 -17.06 -18.67 20.30
CA HIS A 147 -17.51 -17.27 20.29
C HIS A 147 -16.52 -16.31 20.99
N LEU A 148 -15.85 -16.75 22.05
CA LEU A 148 -14.80 -15.95 22.70
C LEU A 148 -13.54 -15.83 21.82
N LEU A 149 -13.12 -16.92 21.19
CA LEU A 149 -11.96 -16.95 20.30
C LEU A 149 -12.16 -16.09 19.03
N THR A 150 -13.38 -16.04 18.51
CA THR A 150 -13.73 -15.30 17.28
C THR A 150 -14.22 -13.88 17.51
N HIS A 151 -14.25 -13.40 18.76
CA HIS A 151 -14.80 -12.09 19.14
C HIS A 151 -16.28 -11.92 18.79
N THR A 152 -17.07 -12.99 18.84
CA THR A 152 -18.51 -12.98 18.53
C THR A 152 -19.38 -13.37 19.72
N SER A 153 -18.90 -13.14 20.95
CA SER A 153 -19.63 -13.50 22.17
C SER A 153 -20.81 -12.59 22.51
N GLY A 154 -20.95 -11.45 21.83
CA GLY A 154 -21.97 -10.43 22.14
C GLY A 154 -21.73 -9.67 23.45
N SER A 155 -20.58 -9.91 24.11
CA SER A 155 -20.26 -9.28 25.40
C SER A 155 -19.97 -7.78 25.24
N PRO A 156 -20.61 -6.91 26.06
CA PRO A 156 -20.43 -5.45 25.98
C PRO A 156 -19.14 -4.95 26.62
N ILE A 157 -18.31 -5.84 27.15
CA ILE A 157 -17.19 -5.45 28.00
C ILE A 157 -16.09 -4.85 27.11
N ASP A 158 -15.95 -3.54 27.18
CA ASP A 158 -14.92 -2.73 26.52
C ASP A 158 -13.65 -2.55 27.37
N ARG A 159 -13.60 -3.15 28.56
CA ARG A 159 -12.51 -3.05 29.54
C ARG A 159 -11.64 -4.31 29.57
N LEU A 160 -10.41 -4.18 30.08
CA LEU A 160 -9.52 -5.33 30.36
C LEU A 160 -10.02 -6.17 31.54
N PHE A 161 -10.45 -5.51 32.62
CA PHE A 161 -11.00 -6.08 33.87
C PHE A 161 -12.06 -5.13 34.45
N ILE A 162 -12.89 -5.65 35.36
CA ILE A 162 -13.80 -4.81 36.14
C ILE A 162 -13.00 -4.08 37.22
N THR A 163 -13.12 -2.76 37.27
CA THR A 163 -12.40 -1.91 38.22
C THR A 163 -13.34 -1.39 39.32
N PRO A 164 -12.90 -1.29 40.59
CA PRO A 164 -11.59 -1.72 41.09
C PRO A 164 -11.43 -3.24 41.07
N LEU A 165 -10.18 -3.72 41.08
CA LEU A 165 -9.84 -5.14 41.26
C LEU A 165 -10.25 -5.62 42.67
N LEU A 166 -10.35 -6.93 42.86
CA LEU A 166 -10.59 -7.51 44.18
C LEU A 166 -9.40 -7.23 45.11
N PRO A 167 -9.65 -6.93 46.41
CA PRO A 167 -8.58 -6.73 47.37
C PRO A 167 -7.71 -7.98 47.54
N ILE A 168 -6.39 -7.80 47.59
CA ILE A 168 -5.39 -8.87 47.74
C ILE A 168 -5.60 -9.66 49.06
N GLU A 169 -6.07 -8.99 50.11
CA GLU A 169 -6.25 -9.55 51.46
C GLU A 169 -7.47 -10.49 51.59
N ALA A 170 -8.40 -10.45 50.63
CA ALA A 170 -9.65 -11.22 50.71
C ALA A 170 -9.44 -12.74 50.49
N ASN A 171 -8.26 -13.19 50.06
CA ASN A 171 -7.94 -14.61 50.00
C ASN A 171 -6.44 -14.88 49.79
N LYS A 172 -5.78 -15.53 50.77
CA LYS A 172 -4.37 -15.94 50.68
C LYS A 172 -4.05 -16.88 49.50
N ASN A 173 -5.06 -17.38 48.77
CA ASN A 173 -4.93 -18.19 47.55
C ASN A 173 -5.39 -17.48 46.24
N ARG A 174 -5.79 -16.19 46.25
CA ARG A 174 -6.46 -15.52 45.09
C ARG A 174 -5.83 -14.21 44.56
N ASN A 175 -4.52 -14.19 44.29
CA ASN A 175 -4.03 -13.36 43.15
C ASN A 175 -4.19 -14.15 41.84
N ARG A 176 -5.38 -14.69 41.58
CA ARG A 176 -5.64 -15.58 40.44
C ARG A 176 -6.52 -14.89 39.40
N LEU A 177 -6.10 -14.97 38.15
CA LEU A 177 -6.81 -14.41 36.99
C LEU A 177 -8.28 -14.86 36.96
N ILE A 178 -8.56 -16.12 37.34
CA ILE A 178 -9.89 -16.71 37.37
C ILE A 178 -10.86 -15.92 38.24
N ALA A 179 -10.40 -15.38 39.38
CA ALA A 179 -11.25 -14.65 40.30
C ALA A 179 -11.75 -13.35 39.65
N GLU A 180 -10.86 -12.64 38.95
CA GLU A 180 -11.19 -11.40 38.26
C GLU A 180 -12.09 -11.63 37.05
N VAL A 181 -11.77 -12.61 36.22
CA VAL A 181 -12.58 -12.87 35.01
C VAL A 181 -13.95 -13.44 35.35
N SER A 182 -14.09 -14.16 36.47
CA SER A 182 -15.39 -14.65 36.94
C SER A 182 -16.38 -13.51 37.20
N ARG A 183 -15.90 -12.31 37.53
CA ARG A 183 -16.76 -11.13 37.75
C ARG A 183 -17.48 -10.69 36.48
N PHE A 184 -16.92 -10.97 35.29
CA PHE A 184 -17.58 -10.67 34.02
C PHE A 184 -18.90 -11.43 33.83
N SER A 185 -19.12 -12.53 34.55
CA SER A 185 -20.39 -13.26 34.51
C SER A 185 -21.57 -12.48 35.07
N ALA A 186 -21.33 -11.34 35.73
CA ALA A 186 -22.38 -10.42 36.15
C ALA A 186 -22.94 -9.58 34.98
N SER A 187 -22.20 -9.42 33.89
CA SER A 187 -22.61 -8.66 32.71
C SER A 187 -23.13 -9.61 31.64
N ALA A 188 -24.42 -9.54 31.31
CA ALA A 188 -24.98 -10.33 30.21
C ALA A 188 -24.45 -9.85 28.85
N PRO A 189 -24.30 -10.74 27.85
CA PRO A 189 -24.17 -10.35 26.45
C PRO A 189 -25.32 -9.41 26.02
N LEU A 190 -25.01 -8.35 25.28
CA LEU A 190 -26.03 -7.42 24.75
C LEU A 190 -26.61 -7.87 23.41
N GLU A 191 -25.87 -8.73 22.71
CA GLU A 191 -26.22 -9.24 21.40
C GLU A 191 -26.24 -10.77 21.48
N GLU A 192 -27.04 -11.40 20.63
CA GLU A 192 -27.03 -12.86 20.51
C GLU A 192 -25.61 -13.35 20.09
N PRO A 193 -25.01 -14.31 20.81
CA PRO A 193 -23.70 -14.83 20.45
C PRO A 193 -23.69 -15.40 19.03
N GLY A 194 -22.66 -15.07 18.25
CA GLY A 194 -22.51 -15.48 16.86
C GLY A 194 -23.17 -14.54 15.83
N VAL A 195 -23.79 -13.43 16.24
CA VAL A 195 -24.45 -12.48 15.32
C VAL A 195 -23.59 -11.25 14.98
N LYS A 196 -22.73 -10.80 15.90
CA LYS A 196 -21.91 -9.59 15.71
C LYS A 196 -20.47 -9.81 16.15
N TYR A 197 -19.54 -9.25 15.37
CA TYR A 197 -18.13 -9.15 15.72
C TYR A 197 -17.87 -7.91 16.58
N SER A 198 -17.20 -8.10 17.72
CA SER A 198 -16.72 -7.02 18.57
C SER A 198 -15.41 -7.44 19.24
N TYR A 199 -14.30 -6.83 18.83
CA TYR A 199 -12.97 -7.16 19.36
C TYR A 199 -12.92 -6.97 20.88
N ASN A 200 -12.73 -8.05 21.63
CA ASN A 200 -13.00 -8.08 23.06
C ASN A 200 -11.81 -8.66 23.84
N ASN A 201 -11.18 -7.83 24.66
CA ASN A 201 -10.07 -8.23 25.51
C ASN A 201 -10.52 -9.09 26.70
N ALA A 202 -11.66 -8.77 27.32
CA ALA A 202 -12.21 -9.55 28.43
C ALA A 202 -12.48 -11.00 28.02
N GLY A 203 -12.97 -11.23 26.78
CA GLY A 203 -13.17 -12.57 26.24
C GLY A 203 -11.89 -13.42 26.25
N TYR A 204 -10.76 -12.85 25.85
CA TYR A 204 -9.46 -13.52 25.90
C TYR A 204 -8.92 -13.70 27.32
N ASN A 205 -9.24 -12.79 28.24
CA ASN A 205 -8.92 -12.99 29.65
C ASN A 205 -9.76 -14.13 30.26
N ILE A 206 -11.04 -14.25 29.91
CA ILE A 206 -11.91 -15.38 30.30
C ILE A 206 -11.32 -16.71 29.80
N LEU A 207 -10.85 -16.77 28.55
CA LEU A 207 -10.17 -17.95 28.01
C LEU A 207 -8.90 -18.31 28.80
N ALA A 208 -8.08 -17.33 29.16
CA ALA A 208 -6.91 -17.56 30.01
C ALA A 208 -7.29 -18.01 31.43
N GLY A 209 -8.37 -17.47 32.01
CA GLY A 209 -8.92 -17.97 33.28
C GLY A 209 -9.47 -19.39 33.18
N MET A 210 -10.03 -19.78 32.02
CA MET A 210 -10.41 -21.17 31.75
C MET A 210 -9.20 -22.10 31.73
N ILE A 211 -8.10 -21.70 31.09
CA ILE A 211 -6.84 -22.45 31.15
C ILE A 211 -6.38 -22.57 32.60
N GLU A 212 -6.32 -21.46 33.35
CA GLU A 212 -5.92 -21.48 34.75
C GLU A 212 -6.78 -22.43 35.59
N HIS A 213 -8.10 -22.40 35.40
CA HIS A 213 -9.02 -23.29 36.10
C HIS A 213 -8.76 -24.77 35.80
N LEU A 214 -8.58 -25.11 34.52
CA LEU A 214 -8.41 -26.50 34.08
C LEU A 214 -7.01 -27.05 34.36
N THR A 215 -5.99 -26.21 34.39
CA THR A 215 -4.57 -26.65 34.42
C THR A 215 -3.84 -26.23 35.70
N GLY A 216 -4.48 -25.44 36.55
CA GLY A 216 -3.89 -24.87 37.77
C GLY A 216 -3.12 -23.57 37.55
N SER A 217 -2.59 -23.31 36.34
CA SER A 217 -1.87 -22.08 36.02
C SER A 217 -1.86 -21.79 34.52
N TYR A 218 -2.30 -20.59 34.15
CA TYR A 218 -2.25 -20.12 32.76
C TYR A 218 -0.80 -20.00 32.24
N LYS A 219 0.12 -19.44 33.03
CA LYS A 219 1.53 -19.28 32.62
C LYS A 219 2.21 -20.63 32.43
N GLU A 220 2.03 -21.54 33.38
CA GLU A 220 2.68 -22.86 33.32
C GLU A 220 2.13 -23.74 32.22
N HIS A 221 0.83 -23.61 31.88
CA HIS A 221 0.27 -24.28 30.73
C HIS A 221 0.94 -23.82 29.43
N LEU A 222 1.02 -22.50 29.19
CA LEU A 222 1.70 -22.00 27.98
C LEU A 222 3.19 -22.36 27.97
N ARG A 223 3.87 -22.25 29.13
CA ARG A 223 5.28 -22.62 29.25
C ARG A 223 5.53 -24.09 28.94
N SER A 224 4.82 -25.00 29.61
CA SER A 224 5.07 -26.45 29.49
C SER A 224 4.57 -27.05 28.18
N ARG A 225 3.51 -26.49 27.59
CA ARG A 225 2.85 -27.07 26.40
C ARG A 225 3.24 -26.41 25.09
N ILE A 226 3.69 -25.16 25.14
CA ILE A 226 3.98 -24.38 23.93
C ILE A 226 5.43 -23.90 23.94
N TYR A 227 5.85 -23.15 24.96
CA TYR A 227 7.16 -22.49 24.94
C TYR A 227 8.33 -23.46 25.08
N ALA A 228 8.36 -24.27 26.14
CA ALA A 228 9.45 -25.19 26.41
C ALA A 228 9.63 -26.25 25.29
N PRO A 229 8.56 -26.89 24.77
CA PRO A 229 8.73 -27.86 23.68
C PRO A 229 9.23 -27.26 22.36
N MET A 230 9.04 -25.96 22.14
CA MET A 230 9.58 -25.24 20.98
C MET A 230 10.90 -24.52 21.24
N GLY A 231 11.40 -24.53 22.48
CA GLY A 231 12.59 -23.78 22.87
C GLY A 231 12.40 -22.27 22.81
N MET A 232 11.22 -21.77 23.18
CA MET A 232 10.95 -20.34 23.35
C MET A 232 11.35 -19.88 24.75
N LEU A 233 12.66 -19.71 24.98
CA LEU A 233 13.25 -19.48 26.30
C LEU A 233 13.05 -18.06 26.85
N ASP A 234 12.83 -17.10 25.95
CA ASP A 234 12.67 -15.67 26.26
C ASP A 234 11.20 -15.26 26.40
N SER A 235 10.28 -16.22 26.26
CA SER A 235 8.84 -15.97 26.21
C SER A 235 8.15 -16.26 27.54
N CYS A 236 7.39 -15.28 28.03
CA CYS A 236 6.57 -15.42 29.23
C CYS A 236 5.24 -14.66 29.09
N ASN A 237 4.33 -14.80 30.07
CA ASN A 237 2.99 -14.18 30.03
C ASN A 237 2.76 -13.15 31.13
N HIS A 238 3.85 -12.64 31.72
CA HIS A 238 3.80 -11.59 32.71
C HIS A 238 5.12 -10.83 32.76
N GLU A 239 5.06 -9.50 32.85
CA GLU A 239 6.22 -8.61 32.84
C GLU A 239 7.20 -8.90 33.99
N SER A 240 6.72 -9.44 35.12
CA SER A 240 7.57 -9.83 36.26
C SER A 240 8.48 -11.04 35.99
N ASP A 241 8.14 -11.86 35.00
CA ASP A 241 8.88 -13.08 34.67
C ASP A 241 9.88 -12.86 33.53
N ALA A 242 9.89 -11.64 32.94
CA ALA A 242 10.77 -11.29 31.85
C ALA A 242 12.16 -10.87 32.35
N ASP A 243 13.18 -11.09 31.52
CA ASP A 243 14.49 -10.50 31.71
C ASP A 243 14.41 -8.98 31.46
N ASN A 244 14.36 -8.21 32.55
CA ASN A 244 14.17 -6.77 32.47
C ASN A 244 15.36 -6.06 31.79
N ASP A 245 16.57 -6.61 31.84
CA ASP A 245 17.75 -5.96 31.25
C ASP A 245 17.71 -5.96 29.72
N ARG A 246 16.94 -6.90 29.14
CA ARG A 246 16.68 -7.01 27.69
C ARG A 246 15.36 -6.36 27.27
N MET A 247 14.51 -5.94 28.20
CA MET A 247 13.20 -5.35 27.88
C MET A 247 13.34 -4.02 27.16
N SER A 248 12.47 -3.80 26.17
CA SER A 248 12.38 -2.55 25.43
C SER A 248 11.26 -1.66 25.96
N THR A 249 11.58 -0.38 26.15
CA THR A 249 10.65 0.66 26.62
C THR A 249 9.54 0.87 25.61
N VAL A 250 8.29 0.96 26.08
CA VAL A 250 7.16 1.36 25.24
C VAL A 250 7.14 2.88 25.13
N PHE A 251 7.38 3.42 23.94
CA PHE A 251 7.38 4.86 23.70
C PHE A 251 6.04 5.38 23.18
N VAL A 252 5.66 6.56 23.64
CA VAL A 252 4.44 7.27 23.28
C VAL A 252 4.81 8.58 22.61
N ARG A 253 4.33 8.76 21.37
CA ARG A 253 4.51 10.02 20.65
C ARG A 253 3.66 11.12 21.29
N GLN A 254 4.28 12.22 21.65
CA GLN A 254 3.61 13.41 22.18
C GLN A 254 3.12 14.32 21.04
N GLU A 255 2.24 15.28 21.35
CA GLU A 255 1.68 16.23 20.37
C GLU A 255 2.74 17.15 19.75
N ASP A 256 3.80 17.47 20.52
CA ASP A 256 4.95 18.26 20.06
C ASP A 256 5.93 17.47 19.17
N GLY A 257 5.63 16.19 18.92
CA GLY A 257 6.48 15.31 18.14
C GLY A 257 7.64 14.67 18.93
N SER A 258 7.76 14.88 20.25
CA SER A 258 8.76 14.18 21.06
C SER A 258 8.33 12.75 21.46
N TRP A 259 9.30 11.91 21.83
CA TRP A 259 9.05 10.60 22.43
C TRP A 259 9.08 10.68 23.94
N LYS A 260 8.04 10.15 24.58
CA LYS A 260 8.00 9.95 26.02
C LYS A 260 7.95 8.46 26.33
N ALA A 261 8.70 8.03 27.33
CA ALA A 261 8.55 6.69 27.87
C ALA A 261 7.15 6.51 28.48
N GLY A 262 6.44 5.48 28.02
CA GLY A 262 5.24 4.93 28.63
C GLY A 262 5.65 3.94 29.71
N TRP A 263 5.54 2.64 29.40
CA TRP A 263 6.04 1.57 30.27
C TRP A 263 7.54 1.34 30.04
N LYS A 264 8.32 1.25 31.12
CA LYS A 264 9.77 1.06 31.10
C LYS A 264 10.18 -0.27 31.74
N PRO A 265 11.36 -0.82 31.37
CA PRO A 265 11.99 -1.88 32.13
C PRO A 265 12.04 -1.54 33.64
N HIS A 266 11.76 -2.53 34.48
CA HIS A 266 11.62 -2.42 35.95
C HIS A 266 10.41 -1.63 36.46
N ASP A 267 9.52 -1.12 35.61
CA ASP A 267 8.21 -0.64 36.09
C ASP A 267 7.40 -1.82 36.66
N SER A 268 6.54 -1.53 37.62
CA SER A 268 5.57 -2.51 38.11
C SER A 268 4.74 -3.07 36.94
N PRO A 269 4.40 -4.37 36.94
CA PRO A 269 3.44 -4.92 36.00
C PRO A 269 2.12 -4.14 36.05
N ASP A 270 1.51 -3.90 34.88
CA ASP A 270 0.23 -3.18 34.80
C ASP A 270 -0.89 -3.87 35.60
N TRP A 271 -0.76 -5.18 35.81
CA TRP A 271 -1.73 -6.03 36.52
C TRP A 271 -0.97 -7.04 37.39
N PRO A 272 -1.53 -7.47 38.53
CA PRO A 272 -0.85 -8.38 39.46
C PRO A 272 -0.90 -9.87 39.03
N PHE A 273 -1.43 -10.16 37.83
CA PHE A 273 -1.61 -11.51 37.30
C PHE A 273 -1.46 -11.52 35.76
N PRO A 274 -1.11 -12.67 35.15
CA PRO A 274 -0.97 -12.81 33.70
C PRO A 274 -2.29 -12.58 32.96
N ARG A 275 -2.22 -11.97 31.77
CA ARG A 275 -3.40 -11.65 30.95
C ARG A 275 -3.35 -12.34 29.60
N GLY A 276 -4.42 -13.06 29.24
CA GLY A 276 -4.55 -13.70 27.92
C GLY A 276 -4.65 -12.70 26.77
N SER A 277 -5.27 -11.55 27.02
CA SER A 277 -5.46 -10.53 25.98
C SER A 277 -4.22 -9.74 25.61
N GLY A 278 -3.17 -9.72 26.45
CA GLY A 278 -2.06 -8.78 26.25
C GLY A 278 -0.81 -8.92 27.13
N GLY A 279 -0.69 -9.93 27.98
CA GLY A 279 0.41 -10.02 28.96
C GLY A 279 1.70 -10.66 28.47
N MET A 280 1.78 -11.09 27.20
CA MET A 280 2.96 -11.81 26.70
C MET A 280 4.14 -10.87 26.47
N VAL A 281 5.32 -11.32 26.90
CA VAL A 281 6.63 -10.79 26.55
C VAL A 281 7.36 -11.84 25.72
N SER A 282 8.06 -11.42 24.67
CA SER A 282 8.80 -12.34 23.78
C SER A 282 9.93 -11.61 23.04
N SER A 283 10.92 -12.37 22.57
CA SER A 283 11.85 -11.95 21.52
C SER A 283 11.26 -12.20 20.12
N ALA A 284 11.87 -11.61 19.09
CA ALA A 284 11.45 -11.82 17.70
C ALA A 284 11.66 -13.29 17.27
N GLU A 285 12.79 -13.89 17.65
CA GLU A 285 13.13 -15.26 17.27
C GLU A 285 12.16 -16.26 17.89
N ASP A 286 11.86 -16.16 19.17
CA ASP A 286 10.92 -17.06 19.85
C ASP A 286 9.53 -17.03 19.22
N TYR A 287 9.02 -15.83 18.93
CA TYR A 287 7.70 -15.71 18.33
C TYR A 287 7.68 -16.19 16.87
N ALA A 288 8.81 -16.10 16.16
CA ALA A 288 8.96 -16.71 14.84
C ALA A 288 8.85 -18.24 14.90
N LYS A 289 9.32 -18.89 15.98
CA LYS A 289 9.14 -20.35 16.19
C LYS A 289 7.66 -20.72 16.27
N PHE A 290 6.85 -19.92 16.96
CA PHE A 290 5.39 -20.11 17.01
C PHE A 290 4.75 -19.98 15.61
N TYR A 291 5.10 -18.96 14.83
CA TYR A 291 4.57 -18.82 13.45
C TYR A 291 5.08 -19.93 12.51
N GLN A 292 6.32 -20.40 12.69
CA GLN A 292 6.86 -21.53 11.94
C GLN A 292 6.12 -22.83 12.30
N MET A 293 5.75 -23.03 13.56
CA MET A 293 4.91 -24.16 13.99
C MET A 293 3.55 -24.16 13.26
N LEU A 294 2.93 -22.98 13.10
CA LEU A 294 1.69 -22.83 12.33
C LEU A 294 1.92 -23.14 10.83
N LEU A 295 2.97 -22.60 10.21
CA LEU A 295 3.32 -22.92 8.81
C LEU A 295 3.61 -24.40 8.60
N ASN A 296 4.19 -25.07 9.60
CA ASN A 296 4.48 -26.50 9.60
C ASN A 296 3.26 -27.38 9.95
N GLY A 297 2.05 -26.81 10.06
CA GLY A 297 0.84 -27.59 10.35
C GLY A 297 0.82 -28.21 11.75
N GLY A 298 1.38 -27.50 12.74
CA GLY A 298 1.27 -27.85 14.15
C GLY A 298 2.51 -28.48 14.77
N THR A 299 3.63 -28.55 14.02
CA THR A 299 4.88 -29.17 14.50
C THR A 299 6.07 -28.23 14.42
N TYR A 300 6.98 -28.31 15.37
CA TYR A 300 8.24 -27.58 15.35
C TYR A 300 9.34 -28.46 15.92
N ASN A 301 10.49 -28.51 15.24
CA ASN A 301 11.64 -29.33 15.64
C ASN A 301 11.28 -30.79 16.00
N GLY A 302 10.49 -31.45 15.15
CA GLY A 302 10.03 -32.83 15.37
C GLY A 302 8.92 -33.00 16.42
N THR A 303 8.66 -32.00 17.26
CA THR A 303 7.62 -32.04 18.29
C THR A 303 6.29 -31.54 17.75
N ARG A 304 5.19 -32.27 18.01
CA ARG A 304 3.83 -31.80 17.72
C ARG A 304 3.31 -30.98 18.89
N ILE A 305 2.92 -29.74 18.60
CA ILE A 305 2.32 -28.81 19.56
C ILE A 305 0.81 -28.75 19.37
N LEU A 306 0.36 -28.68 18.12
CA LEU A 306 -1.05 -28.67 17.73
C LEU A 306 -1.32 -29.72 16.64
N SER A 307 -2.55 -30.20 16.58
CA SER A 307 -3.05 -30.97 15.45
C SER A 307 -3.14 -30.08 14.19
N LYS A 308 -3.10 -30.71 13.01
CA LYS A 308 -3.31 -29.99 11.75
C LYS A 308 -4.67 -29.30 11.70
N ASN A 309 -5.69 -29.93 12.30
CA ASN A 309 -7.04 -29.37 12.37
C ASN A 309 -7.05 -28.12 13.25
N ALA A 310 -6.46 -28.16 14.44
CA ALA A 310 -6.32 -26.98 15.30
C ALA A 310 -5.62 -25.82 14.59
N VAL A 311 -4.53 -26.08 13.85
CA VAL A 311 -3.87 -25.04 13.04
C VAL A 311 -4.80 -24.50 11.95
N GLY A 312 -5.49 -25.38 11.24
CA GLY A 312 -6.47 -24.98 10.22
C GLY A 312 -7.57 -24.07 10.77
N GLU A 313 -8.06 -24.37 11.98
CA GLU A 313 -9.04 -23.54 12.70
C GLU A 313 -8.48 -22.16 13.07
N MET A 314 -7.21 -22.08 13.48
CA MET A 314 -6.54 -20.80 13.77
C MET A 314 -6.34 -19.94 12.52
N THR A 315 -6.00 -20.55 11.38
CA THR A 315 -5.55 -19.83 10.19
C THR A 315 -6.60 -19.73 9.07
N THR A 316 -7.85 -20.11 9.34
CA THR A 316 -8.96 -20.02 8.39
C THR A 316 -10.10 -19.19 8.98
N PRO A 317 -10.81 -18.37 8.19
CA PRO A 317 -11.97 -17.64 8.70
C PRO A 317 -13.04 -18.56 9.30
N GLN A 318 -13.46 -18.22 10.51
CA GLN A 318 -14.40 -19.03 11.30
C GLN A 318 -15.85 -18.56 11.18
N VAL A 319 -16.05 -17.29 10.80
CA VAL A 319 -17.35 -16.64 10.85
C VAL A 319 -17.59 -15.87 9.56
N GLN A 320 -18.02 -16.58 8.52
CA GLN A 320 -18.18 -16.02 7.16
C GLN A 320 -19.44 -15.16 7.02
N HIS A 321 -20.50 -15.44 7.77
CA HIS A 321 -21.77 -14.72 7.69
C HIS A 321 -21.73 -13.32 8.32
N ILE A 322 -20.70 -13.00 9.10
CA ILE A 322 -20.51 -11.68 9.69
C ILE A 322 -19.42 -10.94 8.92
N ALA A 323 -19.80 -9.91 8.15
CA ALA A 323 -18.88 -9.18 7.29
C ALA A 323 -17.65 -8.59 8.02
N ALA A 324 -17.75 -8.27 9.31
CA ALA A 324 -16.64 -7.78 10.13
C ALA A 324 -15.72 -8.90 10.69
N ALA A 325 -16.20 -10.15 10.76
CA ALA A 325 -15.43 -11.33 11.20
C ALA A 325 -14.97 -12.24 10.05
N LYS A 326 -15.39 -11.96 8.82
CA LYS A 326 -15.11 -12.79 7.63
C LYS A 326 -13.62 -13.04 7.35
N ASN A 327 -12.74 -12.27 7.99
CA ASN A 327 -11.29 -12.36 7.93
C ASN A 327 -10.67 -12.70 9.32
N TYR A 328 -11.33 -13.49 10.17
CA TYR A 328 -10.84 -13.84 11.50
C TYR A 328 -10.94 -15.35 11.77
N GLY A 329 -9.80 -15.95 12.12
CA GLY A 329 -9.69 -17.34 12.60
C GLY A 329 -9.75 -17.43 14.12
N LEU A 330 -9.30 -18.55 14.70
CA LEU A 330 -9.16 -18.64 16.16
C LEU A 330 -7.91 -17.88 16.64
N GLY A 331 -8.08 -16.58 16.93
CA GLY A 331 -7.05 -15.71 17.51
C GLY A 331 -6.11 -15.02 16.53
N LEU A 332 -6.35 -15.17 15.23
CA LEU A 332 -5.57 -14.54 14.16
C LEU A 332 -6.50 -13.88 13.14
N LYS A 333 -6.08 -12.74 12.58
CA LYS A 333 -6.69 -12.21 11.36
C LYS A 333 -6.23 -13.06 10.18
N VAL A 334 -7.11 -13.32 9.22
CA VAL A 334 -6.82 -14.10 8.00
C VAL A 334 -7.27 -13.29 6.79
N LEU A 335 -6.38 -13.04 5.83
CA LEU A 335 -6.69 -12.24 4.64
C LEU A 335 -7.25 -13.14 3.51
N GLU A 336 -8.52 -12.91 3.16
CA GLU A 336 -9.40 -13.69 2.28
C GLU A 336 -8.88 -14.09 0.88
N LYS A 337 -7.74 -13.56 0.39
CA LYS A 337 -7.22 -13.88 -0.96
C LYS A 337 -6.04 -14.85 -1.00
N ARG A 338 -5.33 -15.08 0.11
CA ARG A 338 -4.08 -15.89 0.12
C ARG A 338 -3.85 -16.72 1.40
N GLY A 339 -4.78 -16.70 2.35
CA GLY A 339 -4.62 -17.41 3.64
C GLY A 339 -3.50 -16.83 4.52
N ILE A 340 -3.12 -15.57 4.28
CA ILE A 340 -2.13 -14.87 5.12
C ILE A 340 -2.75 -14.65 6.48
N PHE A 341 -2.10 -15.13 7.54
CA PHE A 341 -2.54 -14.94 8.91
C PHE A 341 -1.66 -13.93 9.63
N SER A 342 -2.24 -13.05 10.44
CA SER A 342 -1.52 -11.99 11.13
C SER A 342 -2.18 -11.56 12.43
N HIS A 343 -1.40 -10.88 13.27
CA HIS A 343 -1.92 -10.14 14.41
C HIS A 343 -1.03 -8.91 14.71
N THR A 344 -1.61 -7.92 15.37
CA THR A 344 -0.92 -6.70 15.83
C THR A 344 -0.99 -6.56 17.34
N GLY A 345 -0.02 -5.89 17.94
CA GLY A 345 -0.02 -5.44 19.33
C GLY A 345 -0.17 -3.92 19.41
N SER A 346 -0.86 -3.43 20.45
CA SER A 346 -1.03 -1.99 20.71
C SER A 346 0.30 -1.28 20.91
N ASP A 347 1.30 -2.02 21.40
CA ASP A 347 2.59 -1.47 21.78
C ASP A 347 3.59 -1.52 20.62
N GLY A 348 3.17 -1.73 19.37
CA GLY A 348 4.08 -1.58 18.23
C GLY A 348 4.35 -2.87 17.46
N THR A 349 3.98 -4.03 17.98
CA THR A 349 4.37 -5.33 17.43
C THR A 349 3.46 -5.79 16.27
N PHE A 350 4.05 -6.30 15.20
CA PHE A 350 3.33 -6.82 14.04
C PHE A 350 4.00 -8.08 13.51
N VAL A 351 3.19 -9.12 13.28
CA VAL A 351 3.65 -10.44 12.86
C VAL A 351 2.67 -11.04 11.86
N PHE A 352 3.18 -11.56 10.74
CA PHE A 352 2.39 -12.27 9.75
C PHE A 352 3.07 -13.55 9.26
N GLY A 353 2.24 -14.52 8.85
CA GLY A 353 2.64 -15.73 8.14
C GLY A 353 1.90 -15.81 6.80
N ASP A 354 2.61 -16.16 5.73
CA ASP A 354 2.08 -16.37 4.38
C ASP A 354 2.35 -17.83 3.96
N PRO A 355 1.36 -18.73 4.11
CA PRO A 355 1.48 -20.12 3.70
C PRO A 355 1.86 -20.30 2.24
N SER A 356 1.34 -19.44 1.35
CA SER A 356 1.58 -19.54 -0.10
C SER A 356 3.05 -19.30 -0.48
N ARG A 357 3.79 -18.59 0.38
CA ARG A 357 5.22 -18.29 0.20
C ARG A 357 6.13 -19.02 1.20
N GLU A 358 5.54 -19.78 2.12
CA GLU A 358 6.21 -20.36 3.29
C GLU A 358 7.00 -19.30 4.07
N LEU A 359 6.39 -18.14 4.31
CA LEU A 359 7.06 -16.91 4.73
C LEU A 359 6.52 -16.41 6.07
N ILE A 360 7.42 -15.91 6.91
CA ILE A 360 7.15 -15.20 8.16
C ILE A 360 7.79 -13.82 8.04
N GLY A 361 7.06 -12.77 8.44
CA GLY A 361 7.62 -11.44 8.59
C GLY A 361 7.20 -10.78 9.89
N MET A 362 8.13 -10.08 10.51
CA MET A 362 7.97 -9.45 11.82
C MET A 362 8.54 -8.04 11.83
N LEU A 363 7.82 -7.13 12.46
CA LEU A 363 8.24 -5.77 12.75
C LEU A 363 7.81 -5.41 14.17
N LEU A 364 8.77 -5.27 15.08
CA LEU A 364 8.54 -5.00 16.51
C LEU A 364 9.13 -3.63 16.86
N THR A 365 8.31 -2.65 17.27
CA THR A 365 8.76 -1.25 17.41
C THR A 365 8.63 -0.63 18.81
N GLN A 366 7.99 -1.30 19.77
CA GLN A 366 7.65 -0.75 21.10
C GLN A 366 7.10 0.69 21.08
N THR A 367 6.19 1.01 20.16
CA THR A 367 5.52 2.32 20.16
C THR A 367 4.03 2.23 19.86
N ASN A 368 3.25 2.97 20.63
CA ASN A 368 1.82 3.11 20.42
C ASN A 368 1.54 4.25 19.41
N LYS A 369 0.53 4.07 18.56
CA LYS A 369 0.01 5.08 17.60
C LYS A 369 0.86 5.41 16.36
N THR A 370 2.11 4.96 16.21
CA THR A 370 2.86 5.05 14.93
C THR A 370 3.06 3.67 14.31
N THR A 371 2.23 3.35 13.31
CA THR A 371 2.21 2.01 12.67
C THR A 371 2.50 2.04 11.18
N ARG A 372 2.97 3.19 10.68
CA ARG A 372 3.10 3.55 9.27
C ARG A 372 3.91 2.56 8.40
N PRO A 373 5.06 2.01 8.84
CA PRO A 373 5.85 1.15 7.95
C PRO A 373 5.35 -0.31 7.84
N ARG A 374 4.35 -0.75 8.60
CA ARG A 374 3.99 -2.18 8.73
C ARG A 374 3.55 -2.85 7.42
N GLU A 375 2.58 -2.25 6.73
CA GLU A 375 2.03 -2.83 5.50
C GLU A 375 3.02 -2.72 4.34
N ASN A 376 3.81 -1.65 4.31
CA ASN A 376 4.90 -1.47 3.35
C ASN A 376 6.00 -2.52 3.57
N PHE A 377 6.40 -2.76 4.83
CA PHE A 377 7.34 -3.82 5.18
C PHE A 377 6.84 -5.19 4.71
N ARG A 378 5.60 -5.56 5.03
CA ARG A 378 4.99 -6.81 4.56
C ARG A 378 5.02 -6.92 3.03
N THR A 379 4.62 -5.86 2.34
CA THR A 379 4.54 -5.83 0.88
C THR A 379 5.93 -6.01 0.25
N LEU A 380 6.94 -5.26 0.71
CA LEU A 380 8.31 -5.36 0.22
C LEU A 380 8.92 -6.75 0.46
N VAL A 381 8.71 -7.33 1.65
CA VAL A 381 9.16 -8.68 1.96
C VAL A 381 8.47 -9.72 1.06
N GLN A 382 7.17 -9.58 0.78
CA GLN A 382 6.45 -10.48 -0.13
C GLN A 382 6.89 -10.31 -1.59
N LEU A 383 7.19 -9.08 -2.03
CA LEU A 383 7.72 -8.80 -3.37
C LEU A 383 9.10 -9.41 -3.56
N ALA A 384 9.97 -9.33 -2.56
CA ALA A 384 11.30 -9.96 -2.59
C ALA A 384 11.25 -11.49 -2.77
N CYS A 385 10.11 -12.13 -2.46
CA CYS A 385 9.89 -13.57 -2.64
C CYS A 385 9.42 -13.96 -4.05
N ASN A 386 9.08 -13.01 -4.92
CA ASN A 386 8.60 -13.28 -6.28
C ASN A 386 9.80 -13.34 -7.25
N PRO A 387 10.01 -14.47 -7.94
CA PRO A 387 11.18 -14.69 -8.80
C PRO A 387 11.19 -13.86 -10.09
N THR A 388 10.09 -13.16 -10.45
CA THR A 388 9.99 -12.33 -11.67
C THR A 388 10.84 -11.04 -11.63
N PHE A 389 11.54 -10.76 -10.53
CA PHE A 389 12.53 -9.68 -10.46
C PHE A 389 13.99 -10.16 -10.63
N ALA A 390 14.21 -11.46 -10.91
CA ALA A 390 15.54 -12.01 -11.18
C ALA A 390 15.59 -12.59 -12.60
N SER A 391 16.22 -11.83 -13.50
CA SER A 391 16.85 -12.23 -14.77
C SER A 391 16.05 -13.07 -15.78
N ASP A 392 15.97 -12.52 -17.00
CA ASP A 392 15.84 -13.22 -18.28
C ASP A 392 14.58 -14.08 -18.50
N ASP A 393 13.51 -13.43 -18.98
CA ASP A 393 12.53 -14.14 -19.80
C ASP A 393 12.10 -13.26 -20.99
N VAL A 394 12.70 -13.53 -22.14
CA VAL A 394 12.53 -12.81 -23.42
C VAL A 394 11.19 -13.16 -24.10
N ASN A 395 10.32 -13.99 -23.52
CA ASN A 395 9.09 -14.44 -24.19
C ASN A 395 7.85 -14.54 -23.27
N SER A 396 7.55 -13.50 -22.49
CA SER A 396 6.19 -13.32 -21.96
C SER A 396 5.32 -12.50 -22.94
N PRO A 397 4.04 -12.88 -23.16
CA PRO A 397 3.16 -12.17 -24.08
C PRO A 397 2.96 -10.72 -23.60
N LYS A 398 3.12 -9.77 -24.53
CA LYS A 398 2.81 -8.35 -24.36
C LYS A 398 1.50 -8.16 -23.59
N GLY A 399 1.59 -7.74 -22.34
CA GLY A 399 0.45 -7.50 -21.46
C GLY A 399 0.84 -6.58 -20.31
N GLU A 400 0.31 -5.37 -20.38
CA GLU A 400 0.29 -4.30 -19.38
C GLU A 400 1.43 -3.27 -19.44
N ASN A 401 1.10 -2.17 -20.13
CA ASN A 401 1.82 -0.91 -20.20
C ASN A 401 2.19 -0.39 -18.81
N ARG A 402 3.45 -0.56 -18.41
CA ARG A 402 4.10 0.44 -17.56
C ARG A 402 4.73 1.47 -18.50
N TYR A 403 4.02 2.57 -18.73
CA TYR A 403 4.57 3.73 -19.42
C TYR A 403 5.58 4.40 -18.50
N ASP A 404 6.88 4.26 -18.79
CA ASP A 404 7.96 5.00 -18.13
C ASP A 404 8.03 6.43 -18.71
N GLY A 405 7.71 7.42 -17.87
CA GLY A 405 7.65 8.84 -18.18
C GLY A 405 6.52 9.53 -17.39
N PHE A 406 6.89 10.45 -16.50
CA PHE A 406 6.05 11.13 -15.49
C PHE A 406 5.52 10.19 -14.39
N TYR A 407 6.06 10.38 -13.19
CA TYR A 407 6.39 9.30 -12.27
C TYR A 407 5.34 8.85 -11.28
N LYS A 408 4.12 9.36 -11.37
CA LYS A 408 2.92 8.73 -10.82
C LYS A 408 1.75 9.04 -11.73
N ASP A 409 0.79 8.15 -11.77
CA ASP A 409 -0.30 8.27 -12.75
C ASP A 409 -1.23 9.43 -12.38
N ILE A 410 -1.52 9.61 -11.08
CA ILE A 410 -2.51 10.60 -10.63
C ILE A 410 -2.01 11.37 -9.40
N PHE A 411 -2.13 12.70 -9.43
CA PHE A 411 -2.17 13.52 -8.21
C PHE A 411 -3.61 13.91 -7.95
N MET A 412 -4.16 13.56 -6.79
CA MET A 412 -5.52 13.96 -6.40
C MET A 412 -5.49 15.19 -5.50
N ASP A 413 -6.08 16.29 -5.97
CA ASP A 413 -6.31 17.48 -5.14
C ASP A 413 -7.77 17.52 -4.70
N SER A 414 -8.00 17.44 -3.40
CA SER A 414 -9.32 17.51 -2.81
C SER A 414 -9.55 18.79 -2.00
N GLY A 415 -8.89 19.91 -2.28
CA GLY A 415 -9.28 21.26 -1.83
C GLY A 415 -9.56 21.51 -0.33
N LYS A 416 -10.15 22.68 -0.03
CA LYS A 416 -10.54 23.13 1.32
C LYS A 416 -12.01 22.76 1.63
N TYR A 417 -12.26 22.14 2.80
CA TYR A 417 -13.58 21.72 3.33
C TYR A 417 -14.26 20.53 2.66
N LEU A 418 -13.51 19.47 2.36
CA LEU A 418 -14.08 18.36 1.62
C LEU A 418 -14.52 17.16 2.47
N THR A 419 -15.77 16.80 2.18
CA THR A 419 -16.44 15.50 2.27
C THR A 419 -15.83 14.44 1.32
N SER A 420 -14.53 14.53 0.97
CA SER A 420 -13.95 13.80 -0.18
C SER A 420 -13.56 12.36 0.18
N ARG A 421 -13.56 11.54 -0.86
CA ARG A 421 -13.10 10.16 -0.83
C ARG A 421 -11.59 10.15 -1.03
N LYS A 422 -10.86 9.64 -0.04
CA LYS A 422 -9.40 9.42 -0.11
C LYS A 422 -9.01 8.22 -0.99
N VAL A 423 -9.99 7.41 -1.34
CA VAL A 423 -9.84 6.18 -2.11
C VAL A 423 -10.35 6.40 -3.52
N LEU A 424 -9.51 6.13 -4.52
CA LEU A 424 -9.87 6.14 -5.93
C LEU A 424 -9.97 4.71 -6.43
N HIS A 425 -11.14 4.10 -6.32
CA HIS A 425 -11.35 2.70 -6.71
C HIS A 425 -10.96 2.40 -8.17
N ALA A 426 -11.19 3.34 -9.08
CA ALA A 426 -10.77 3.22 -10.47
C ALA A 426 -9.24 3.20 -10.61
N ALA A 427 -8.52 4.02 -9.85
CA ALA A 427 -7.06 4.00 -9.84
C ALA A 427 -6.53 2.67 -9.27
N GLU A 428 -7.08 2.20 -8.15
CA GLU A 428 -6.71 0.93 -7.53
C GLU A 428 -6.98 -0.27 -8.45
N SER A 429 -8.14 -0.29 -9.10
CA SER A 429 -8.54 -1.35 -10.04
C SER A 429 -7.63 -1.39 -11.27
N LEU A 430 -7.23 -0.22 -11.77
CA LEU A 430 -6.28 -0.08 -12.89
C LEU A 430 -4.81 -0.26 -12.48
N SER A 431 -4.52 -0.48 -11.19
CA SER A 431 -3.16 -0.48 -10.64
C SER A 431 -2.38 0.81 -10.94
N LEU A 432 -3.09 1.95 -11.04
CA LEU A 432 -2.52 3.28 -11.21
C LEU A 432 -1.97 3.78 -9.88
N SER A 433 -0.75 4.28 -9.91
CA SER A 433 -0.12 4.97 -8.79
C SER A 433 -0.77 6.33 -8.58
N TYR A 434 -1.08 6.68 -7.33
CA TYR A 434 -1.58 8.02 -7.03
C TYR A 434 -1.11 8.57 -5.70
N GLU A 435 -0.96 9.88 -5.66
CA GLU A 435 -0.79 10.67 -4.44
C GLU A 435 -2.00 11.57 -4.25
N TYR A 436 -2.15 12.15 -3.05
CA TYR A 436 -3.25 13.05 -2.79
C TYR A 436 -2.91 14.11 -1.74
N TYR A 437 -3.60 15.25 -1.86
CA TYR A 437 -3.78 16.22 -0.79
C TYR A 437 -5.24 16.18 -0.33
N ALA A 438 -5.45 15.86 0.95
CA ALA A 438 -6.77 15.87 1.59
C ALA A 438 -6.68 16.52 2.97
N GLY A 439 -6.70 17.85 2.99
CA GLY A 439 -6.61 18.65 4.22
C GLY A 439 -7.25 20.03 4.07
N ALA A 440 -7.59 20.67 5.19
CA ALA A 440 -8.19 22.02 5.19
C ALA A 440 -7.15 23.15 5.24
N ASP A 441 -5.85 22.83 5.32
CA ASP A 441 -4.77 23.81 5.48
C ASP A 441 -4.40 24.45 4.14
N GLN A 442 -4.89 25.68 3.97
CA GLN A 442 -4.63 26.48 2.79
C GLN A 442 -3.14 26.75 2.55
N ARG A 443 -2.36 27.00 3.60
CA ARG A 443 -0.92 27.28 3.44
C ARG A 443 -0.22 26.04 2.93
N LYS A 444 -0.55 24.89 3.50
CA LYS A 444 0.01 23.59 3.10
C LYS A 444 -0.34 23.19 1.67
N GLN A 445 -1.59 23.40 1.25
CA GLN A 445 -1.98 23.21 -0.15
C GLN A 445 -1.15 24.11 -1.08
N ASN A 446 -0.94 25.38 -0.72
CA ASN A 446 -0.13 26.30 -1.51
C ASN A 446 1.37 25.93 -1.52
N GLU A 447 1.94 25.53 -0.39
CA GLU A 447 3.33 25.06 -0.29
C GLU A 447 3.56 23.84 -1.21
N LEU A 448 2.57 22.95 -1.31
CA LEU A 448 2.65 21.80 -2.20
C LEU A 448 2.59 22.19 -3.69
N MET A 449 1.68 23.10 -4.04
CA MET A 449 1.42 23.45 -5.45
C MET A 449 2.40 24.48 -6.01
N ILE A 450 2.96 25.36 -5.17
CA ILE A 450 3.82 26.47 -5.60
C ILE A 450 5.29 26.11 -5.41
N ASN A 451 5.67 25.95 -4.15
CA ASN A 451 7.02 25.62 -3.70
C ASN A 451 7.06 25.42 -2.17
N SER A 452 8.05 24.67 -1.73
CA SER A 452 8.53 24.68 -0.35
C SER A 452 10.01 25.04 -0.34
N HIS A 453 10.59 25.29 0.84
CA HIS A 453 12.04 25.48 0.96
C HIS A 453 12.85 24.30 0.41
N TYR A 454 12.27 23.08 0.41
CA TYR A 454 12.92 21.87 -0.10
C TYR A 454 12.63 21.59 -1.57
N ASP A 455 11.49 22.04 -2.09
CA ASP A 455 11.05 21.82 -3.48
C ASP A 455 10.64 23.15 -4.12
N PRO A 456 11.55 23.87 -4.80
CA PRO A 456 11.25 25.18 -5.38
C PRO A 456 10.25 25.12 -6.55
N ASN A 457 9.91 23.92 -7.03
CA ASN A 457 9.10 23.70 -8.23
C ASN A 457 7.67 23.22 -7.93
N GLY A 458 7.41 22.86 -6.66
CA GLY A 458 6.16 22.24 -6.25
C GLY A 458 6.03 20.79 -6.73
N VAL A 459 5.00 20.10 -6.23
CA VAL A 459 4.84 18.66 -6.43
C VAL A 459 4.52 18.30 -7.89
N LEU A 460 3.96 19.23 -8.67
CA LEU A 460 3.47 18.96 -10.02
C LEU A 460 4.55 19.02 -11.10
N LEU A 461 5.67 19.72 -10.89
CA LEU A 461 6.61 20.06 -11.96
C LEU A 461 8.04 19.65 -11.63
N PHE A 462 8.72 19.00 -12.56
CA PHE A 462 10.16 18.79 -12.50
C PHE A 462 10.94 20.11 -12.59
N PRO A 463 12.24 20.12 -12.26
CA PRO A 463 13.07 21.31 -12.36
C PRO A 463 13.02 22.01 -13.73
N ASP A 464 12.87 21.27 -14.82
CA ASP A 464 12.78 21.82 -16.17
C ASP A 464 11.34 22.17 -16.63
N GLY A 465 10.37 22.10 -15.71
CA GLY A 465 8.97 22.43 -15.94
C GLY A 465 8.13 21.30 -16.52
N GLN A 466 8.69 20.13 -16.81
CA GLN A 466 7.88 18.99 -17.26
C GLN A 466 6.98 18.44 -16.12
N PRO A 467 5.80 17.87 -16.42
CA PRO A 467 4.90 17.30 -15.41
C PRO A 467 5.58 16.21 -14.57
N ARG A 468 5.30 16.10 -13.27
CA ARG A 468 5.68 14.93 -12.46
C ARG A 468 4.61 13.85 -12.44
N PHE A 469 3.37 14.21 -12.76
CA PHE A 469 2.23 13.30 -12.82
C PHE A 469 1.64 13.30 -14.22
N LYS A 470 1.00 12.19 -14.61
CA LYS A 470 0.28 12.12 -15.89
C LYS A 470 -1.06 12.84 -15.84
N MET A 471 -1.73 12.80 -14.68
CA MET A 471 -3.04 13.41 -14.50
C MET A 471 -3.18 14.11 -13.14
N LEU A 472 -3.75 15.31 -13.14
CA LEU A 472 -4.33 15.95 -11.95
C LEU A 472 -5.81 15.56 -11.87
N TYR A 473 -6.20 14.87 -10.80
CA TYR A 473 -7.59 14.55 -10.52
C TYR A 473 -8.14 15.47 -9.42
N VAL A 474 -9.31 16.08 -9.65
CA VAL A 474 -9.96 16.97 -8.67
C VAL A 474 -11.36 16.49 -8.38
N ASN A 475 -11.66 16.18 -7.11
CA ASN A 475 -12.99 15.73 -6.68
C ASN A 475 -13.59 16.55 -5.52
N GLY A 476 -14.90 16.80 -5.63
CA GLY A 476 -15.76 17.41 -4.61
C GLY A 476 -15.42 18.86 -4.20
N GLY A 477 -16.05 19.34 -3.12
CA GLY A 477 -15.90 20.69 -2.59
C GLY A 477 -16.76 21.70 -3.36
N GLY A 478 -16.72 22.98 -3.00
CA GLY A 478 -17.27 24.02 -3.88
C GLY A 478 -16.17 24.51 -4.81
N ALA A 479 -16.38 24.52 -6.13
CA ALA A 479 -15.35 24.89 -7.12
C ALA A 479 -14.71 26.27 -6.84
N THR A 480 -15.53 27.26 -6.48
CA THR A 480 -15.05 28.60 -6.09
C THR A 480 -14.19 28.56 -4.83
N ARG A 481 -14.55 27.75 -3.83
CA ARG A 481 -13.77 27.60 -2.59
C ARG A 481 -12.44 26.89 -2.82
N HIS A 482 -12.43 25.93 -3.74
CA HIS A 482 -11.22 25.23 -4.17
C HIS A 482 -10.25 26.18 -4.88
N GLY A 483 -10.79 27.11 -5.67
CA GLY A 483 -10.03 28.18 -6.28
C GLY A 483 -9.47 29.19 -5.28
N GLU A 484 -10.29 29.64 -4.34
CA GLU A 484 -9.92 30.59 -3.29
C GLU A 484 -8.89 30.04 -2.29
N SER A 485 -8.83 28.71 -2.12
CA SER A 485 -7.78 28.09 -1.31
C SER A 485 -6.41 28.14 -1.97
N MET A 486 -6.30 28.41 -3.27
CA MET A 486 -5.03 28.57 -3.95
C MET A 486 -4.72 30.03 -4.27
N THR A 487 -3.45 30.40 -4.10
CA THR A 487 -2.95 31.70 -4.56
C THR A 487 -2.88 31.73 -6.10
N SER A 488 -2.73 32.94 -6.67
CA SER A 488 -2.50 33.13 -8.11
C SER A 488 -1.33 32.29 -8.65
N ASN A 489 -0.27 32.11 -7.86
CA ASN A 489 0.88 31.28 -8.21
C ASN A 489 0.53 29.79 -8.23
N GLY A 490 -0.29 29.31 -7.31
CA GLY A 490 -0.74 27.90 -7.30
C GLY A 490 -1.59 27.58 -8.54
N LEU A 491 -2.52 28.49 -8.88
CA LEU A 491 -3.30 28.39 -10.11
C LEU A 491 -2.41 28.44 -11.36
N LYS A 492 -1.38 29.29 -11.36
CA LYS A 492 -0.38 29.35 -12.45
C LYS A 492 0.34 28.01 -12.61
N ARG A 493 0.77 27.37 -11.51
CA ARG A 493 1.46 26.06 -11.53
C ARG A 493 0.62 24.94 -12.11
N ILE A 494 -0.68 24.89 -11.79
CA ILE A 494 -1.59 23.92 -12.41
C ILE A 494 -1.74 24.18 -13.91
N ARG A 495 -1.82 25.44 -14.33
CA ARG A 495 -1.88 25.79 -15.76
C ARG A 495 -0.59 25.39 -16.48
N GLU A 496 0.56 25.61 -15.86
CA GLU A 496 1.88 25.17 -16.37
C GLU A 496 1.96 23.65 -16.49
N PHE A 497 1.48 22.91 -15.48
CA PHE A 497 1.37 21.45 -15.52
C PHE A 497 0.56 20.98 -16.74
N TYR A 498 -0.58 21.60 -16.98
CA TYR A 498 -1.43 21.28 -18.13
C TYR A 498 -0.77 21.63 -19.47
N SER A 499 -0.23 22.84 -19.60
CA SER A 499 0.40 23.31 -20.84
C SER A 499 1.64 22.50 -21.21
N ASN A 500 2.29 21.89 -20.23
CA ASN A 500 3.49 21.07 -20.41
C ASN A 500 3.18 19.57 -20.58
N GLY A 501 1.92 19.20 -20.80
CA GLY A 501 1.51 17.84 -21.17
C GLY A 501 0.78 17.03 -20.11
N GLY A 502 0.60 17.58 -18.91
CA GLY A 502 -0.18 16.94 -17.84
C GLY A 502 -1.68 17.01 -18.11
N SER A 503 -2.40 15.90 -17.93
CA SER A 503 -3.85 15.85 -18.15
C SER A 503 -4.64 16.26 -16.90
N TYR A 504 -5.89 16.65 -17.08
CA TYR A 504 -6.80 17.05 -15.99
C TYR A 504 -8.06 16.20 -16.04
N CYS A 505 -8.51 15.68 -14.89
CA CYS A 505 -9.82 15.06 -14.77
C CYS A 505 -10.54 15.59 -13.53
N GLY A 506 -11.78 16.07 -13.69
CA GLY A 506 -12.51 16.68 -12.57
C GLY A 506 -13.93 16.15 -12.46
N SER A 507 -14.34 15.72 -11.26
CA SER A 507 -15.74 15.36 -10.97
C SER A 507 -16.48 16.50 -10.28
N CYS A 508 -17.72 16.76 -10.72
CA CYS A 508 -18.63 17.76 -10.15
C CYS A 508 -17.97 19.15 -10.00
N ALA A 509 -17.59 19.55 -8.79
CA ALA A 509 -16.88 20.80 -8.55
C ALA A 509 -15.48 20.88 -9.20
N GLY A 510 -14.77 19.75 -9.33
CA GLY A 510 -13.54 19.68 -10.12
C GLY A 510 -13.82 19.97 -11.60
N SER A 511 -14.93 19.48 -12.13
CA SER A 511 -15.33 19.79 -13.51
C SER A 511 -15.57 21.29 -13.71
N PHE A 512 -16.23 21.95 -12.74
CA PHE A 512 -16.37 23.41 -12.73
C PHE A 512 -15.05 24.14 -12.65
N PHE A 513 -14.14 23.69 -11.79
CA PHE A 513 -12.87 24.35 -11.50
C PHE A 513 -11.97 24.48 -12.75
N SER A 514 -12.10 23.57 -13.73
CA SER A 514 -11.40 23.65 -15.02
C SER A 514 -11.86 24.81 -15.90
N GLY A 515 -13.14 25.18 -15.83
CA GLY A 515 -13.82 26.06 -16.78
C GLY A 515 -13.73 27.55 -16.45
N ARG A 516 -14.37 28.38 -17.29
CA ARG A 516 -14.49 29.84 -17.07
C ARG A 516 -15.58 30.22 -16.06
N ASN A 517 -16.62 29.38 -16.00
CA ASN A 517 -17.84 29.46 -15.19
C ASN A 517 -18.26 30.87 -14.73
N VAL A 518 -19.00 31.56 -15.59
CA VAL A 518 -19.46 32.94 -15.33
C VAL A 518 -20.91 32.97 -14.84
N ASP A 519 -21.17 33.66 -13.73
CA ASP A 519 -22.53 34.10 -13.39
C ASP A 519 -22.83 35.33 -14.28
N ASN A 520 -23.34 35.11 -15.49
CA ASN A 520 -23.83 36.14 -16.43
C ASN A 520 -22.86 37.29 -16.82
N GLN A 521 -21.58 37.27 -16.41
CA GLN A 521 -20.57 38.29 -16.75
C GLN A 521 -19.55 37.75 -17.76
N THR A 522 -19.14 38.52 -18.76
CA THR A 522 -18.22 38.06 -19.83
C THR A 522 -16.76 37.86 -19.39
N GLN A 523 -16.45 38.03 -18.10
CA GLN A 523 -15.09 38.04 -17.56
C GLN A 523 -14.75 36.75 -16.79
N ALA A 524 -13.52 36.26 -16.96
CA ALA A 524 -13.04 35.04 -16.31
C ALA A 524 -12.95 35.20 -14.78
N ARG A 525 -13.31 34.15 -14.04
CA ARG A 525 -13.17 34.13 -12.58
C ARG A 525 -11.69 33.92 -12.20
N PRO A 526 -11.08 34.83 -11.40
CA PRO A 526 -9.67 34.69 -11.01
C PRO A 526 -9.37 33.41 -10.22
N SER A 527 -10.35 32.90 -9.48
CA SER A 527 -10.23 31.67 -8.69
C SER A 527 -10.34 30.38 -9.51
N TYR A 528 -10.69 30.42 -10.79
CA TYR A 528 -10.82 29.20 -11.62
C TYR A 528 -9.54 28.96 -12.45
N LEU A 529 -9.35 27.71 -12.88
CA LEU A 529 -8.19 27.36 -13.70
C LEU A 529 -8.24 27.97 -15.09
N ASN A 530 -9.44 28.08 -15.68
CA ASN A 530 -9.63 28.55 -17.06
C ASN A 530 -8.83 27.72 -18.11
N ILE A 531 -8.52 26.46 -17.81
CA ILE A 531 -7.84 25.53 -18.74
C ILE A 531 -8.82 24.94 -19.76
N PHE A 532 -10.11 24.85 -19.39
CA PHE A 532 -11.20 24.65 -20.33
C PHE A 532 -11.75 26.04 -20.71
N PRO A 533 -11.58 26.49 -21.96
CA PRO A 533 -11.82 27.87 -22.31
C PRO A 533 -13.29 28.13 -22.62
N TYR A 534 -14.26 27.39 -22.09
CA TYR A 534 -15.68 27.69 -22.34
C TYR A 534 -16.48 27.71 -21.05
N ASN A 535 -17.72 28.19 -21.16
CA ASN A 535 -18.66 28.20 -20.04
C ASN A 535 -19.21 26.79 -19.81
N THR A 536 -19.33 26.43 -18.55
CA THR A 536 -20.00 25.21 -18.10
C THR A 536 -21.21 25.63 -17.29
N TYR A 537 -22.34 24.96 -17.43
CA TYR A 537 -23.59 25.39 -16.81
C TYR A 537 -23.90 24.55 -15.58
N ASN A 538 -24.53 25.13 -14.56
CA ASN A 538 -25.02 24.36 -13.43
C ASN A 538 -26.30 23.61 -13.80
N THR A 539 -26.45 22.45 -13.20
CA THR A 539 -27.65 21.62 -13.37
C THR A 539 -28.80 22.12 -12.49
N GLY A 540 -28.52 22.64 -11.29
CA GLY A 540 -29.52 23.00 -10.27
C GLY A 540 -30.02 21.81 -9.44
N MET A 541 -29.66 20.59 -9.82
CA MET A 541 -30.08 19.35 -9.16
C MET A 541 -29.26 19.09 -7.89
N LYS A 542 -29.87 18.85 -6.73
CA LYS A 542 -29.16 18.59 -5.46
C LYS A 542 -29.56 17.24 -4.88
N ASN A 543 -28.58 16.44 -4.47
CA ASN A 543 -28.77 15.13 -3.83
C ASN A 543 -29.65 14.15 -4.64
N VAL A 544 -29.44 14.07 -5.95
CA VAL A 544 -30.23 13.18 -6.83
C VAL A 544 -29.38 12.04 -7.38
N ARG A 545 -30.06 11.03 -7.92
CA ARG A 545 -29.49 9.93 -8.72
C ARG A 545 -29.88 10.15 -10.18
N VAL A 546 -28.91 10.12 -11.07
CA VAL A 546 -29.13 10.25 -12.52
C VAL A 546 -28.52 9.07 -13.27
N GLY A 547 -29.04 8.79 -14.46
CA GLY A 547 -28.38 7.89 -15.41
C GLY A 547 -27.44 8.67 -16.33
N HIS A 548 -26.50 7.96 -16.95
CA HIS A 548 -25.78 8.42 -18.13
C HIS A 548 -25.95 7.42 -19.28
N ILE A 549 -25.96 7.92 -20.51
CA ILE A 549 -25.91 7.09 -21.73
C ILE A 549 -24.61 7.43 -22.45
N LEU A 550 -23.82 6.41 -22.79
CA LEU A 550 -22.64 6.58 -23.64
C LEU A 550 -23.10 6.49 -25.10
N PRO A 551 -22.91 7.54 -25.92
CA PRO A 551 -23.15 7.44 -27.36
C PRO A 551 -22.32 6.31 -27.99
N ASP A 552 -22.82 5.69 -29.07
CA ASP A 552 -22.12 4.57 -29.75
C ASP A 552 -20.73 4.94 -30.28
N ASN A 553 -20.50 6.23 -30.56
CA ASN A 553 -19.22 6.76 -30.98
C ASN A 553 -18.37 7.30 -29.82
N SER A 554 -18.77 7.07 -28.56
CA SER A 554 -18.03 7.56 -27.40
C SER A 554 -16.64 6.93 -27.33
N PRO A 555 -15.56 7.74 -27.23
CA PRO A 555 -14.21 7.23 -27.04
C PRO A 555 -14.04 6.34 -25.80
N LEU A 556 -14.92 6.47 -24.80
CA LEU A 556 -14.87 5.68 -23.57
C LEU A 556 -15.13 4.18 -23.80
N LEU A 557 -15.85 3.84 -24.88
CA LEU A 557 -16.16 2.46 -25.27
C LEU A 557 -14.92 1.69 -25.75
N ASN A 558 -13.83 2.38 -26.10
CA ASN A 558 -12.57 1.74 -26.48
C ASN A 558 -11.81 1.15 -25.27
N TYR A 559 -12.15 1.56 -24.05
CA TYR A 559 -11.41 1.19 -22.84
C TYR A 559 -12.12 0.14 -22.00
N ARG A 560 -13.46 0.20 -21.92
CA ARG A 560 -14.30 -0.72 -21.16
C ARG A 560 -15.59 -1.06 -21.89
N ARG A 561 -16.11 -2.25 -21.60
CA ARG A 561 -17.41 -2.71 -22.08
C ARG A 561 -18.46 -2.48 -21.00
N PHE A 562 -19.53 -1.81 -21.36
CA PHE A 562 -20.68 -1.53 -20.49
C PHE A 562 -21.81 -2.54 -20.76
N ALA A 563 -22.90 -2.47 -20.02
CA ALA A 563 -24.12 -3.22 -20.34
C ALA A 563 -24.57 -2.98 -21.80
N THR A 564 -25.40 -3.88 -22.34
CA THR A 564 -25.79 -3.90 -23.76
C THR A 564 -26.50 -2.63 -24.24
N ASP A 565 -26.99 -1.78 -23.34
CA ASP A 565 -27.67 -0.52 -23.61
C ASP A 565 -26.76 0.71 -23.44
N ASN A 566 -25.45 0.53 -23.19
CA ASN A 566 -24.48 1.59 -22.94
C ASN A 566 -24.91 2.58 -21.84
N ARG A 567 -25.77 2.12 -20.91
CA ARG A 567 -26.37 2.96 -19.88
C ARG A 567 -25.74 2.69 -18.52
N VAL A 568 -25.39 3.76 -17.82
CA VAL A 568 -24.87 3.71 -16.45
C VAL A 568 -25.85 4.39 -15.52
N SER A 569 -26.51 3.62 -14.66
CA SER A 569 -27.56 4.13 -13.76
C SER A 569 -27.04 4.51 -12.37
N GLU A 570 -27.89 5.19 -11.59
CA GLU A 570 -27.67 5.45 -10.17
C GLU A 570 -26.37 6.20 -9.83
N ILE A 571 -26.02 7.21 -10.64
CA ILE A 571 -24.86 8.06 -10.43
C ILE A 571 -25.26 9.21 -9.49
N TYR A 572 -24.48 9.43 -8.44
CA TYR A 572 -24.74 10.55 -7.52
C TYR A 572 -24.50 11.88 -8.21
N HIS A 573 -25.42 12.82 -8.01
CA HIS A 573 -25.30 14.17 -8.52
C HIS A 573 -25.65 15.21 -7.47
N ASN A 574 -24.80 16.23 -7.36
CA ASN A 574 -24.98 17.33 -6.41
C ASN A 574 -24.54 18.66 -7.00
N ASN A 575 -25.39 19.18 -7.87
CA ASN A 575 -25.27 20.47 -8.53
C ASN A 575 -24.00 20.61 -9.38
N GLY A 576 -23.50 19.51 -9.93
CA GLY A 576 -22.41 19.53 -10.89
C GLY A 576 -22.81 20.15 -12.22
N ASN A 577 -21.85 20.22 -13.14
CA ASN A 577 -22.02 20.94 -14.40
C ASN A 577 -22.46 20.06 -15.57
N TRP A 578 -22.84 20.72 -16.65
CA TRP A 578 -23.20 20.14 -17.94
C TRP A 578 -22.79 21.08 -19.07
N LEU A 579 -22.69 20.54 -20.28
CA LEU A 579 -22.46 21.31 -21.49
C LEU A 579 -23.65 21.13 -22.46
N PRO A 580 -24.40 22.20 -22.76
CA PRO A 580 -25.50 22.13 -23.72
C PRO A 580 -24.95 21.81 -25.11
N ARG A 581 -25.49 20.76 -25.76
CA ARG A 581 -25.04 20.31 -27.07
C ARG A 581 -25.34 21.31 -28.16
N ASP A 582 -26.41 22.09 -28.03
CA ASP A 582 -26.74 23.19 -28.94
C ASP A 582 -25.67 24.30 -28.95
N LYS A 583 -24.84 24.40 -27.89
CA LYS A 583 -23.71 25.33 -27.81
C LYS A 583 -22.41 24.75 -28.38
N ILE A 584 -22.35 23.43 -28.61
CA ILE A 584 -21.21 22.79 -29.24
C ILE A 584 -21.31 23.07 -30.75
N SER A 585 -20.62 24.12 -31.15
CA SER A 585 -20.55 24.61 -32.54
C SER A 585 -19.12 24.45 -33.08
N GLU A 586 -18.86 24.93 -34.29
CA GLU A 586 -17.48 25.01 -34.85
C GLU A 586 -16.51 25.72 -33.89
N ALA A 587 -16.99 26.66 -33.08
CA ALA A 587 -16.21 27.36 -32.07
C ALA A 587 -15.72 26.45 -30.92
N MET A 588 -16.28 25.23 -30.76
CA MET A 588 -15.91 24.20 -29.78
C MET A 588 -15.45 22.91 -30.45
N LYS A 589 -14.89 22.96 -31.67
CA LYS A 589 -14.47 21.76 -32.43
C LYS A 589 -13.52 20.79 -31.73
N ASN A 590 -12.82 21.26 -30.69
CA ASN A 590 -11.88 20.47 -29.90
C ASN A 590 -12.53 19.83 -28.65
N VAL A 591 -13.86 19.88 -28.56
CA VAL A 591 -14.66 19.26 -27.49
C VAL A 591 -15.26 17.95 -27.99
N GLU A 592 -15.11 16.90 -27.18
CA GLU A 592 -15.66 15.57 -27.45
C GLU A 592 -16.69 15.21 -26.39
N ILE A 593 -17.88 14.77 -26.81
CA ILE A 593 -18.91 14.28 -25.89
C ILE A 593 -18.61 12.82 -25.55
N LEU A 594 -18.54 12.51 -24.27
CA LEU A 594 -18.18 11.19 -23.77
C LEU A 594 -19.39 10.45 -23.17
N ALA A 595 -20.31 11.17 -22.54
CA ALA A 595 -21.57 10.64 -22.03
C ALA A 595 -22.64 11.73 -21.94
N LEU A 596 -23.90 11.34 -22.07
CA LEU A 596 -25.09 12.19 -21.96
C LEU A 596 -25.80 11.95 -20.64
N TYR A 597 -26.47 12.95 -20.09
CA TYR A 597 -27.40 12.75 -18.98
C TYR A 597 -28.62 11.95 -19.46
N ASP A 598 -29.07 11.03 -18.63
CA ASP A 598 -30.34 10.34 -18.74
C ASP A 598 -31.15 10.65 -17.48
N HIS A 599 -31.98 11.68 -17.61
CA HIS A 599 -32.85 12.17 -16.55
C HIS A 599 -34.12 12.80 -17.15
N PRO A 600 -35.06 11.97 -17.65
CA PRO A 600 -36.22 12.42 -18.38
C PRO A 600 -37.02 13.50 -17.66
N GLY A 601 -37.40 14.56 -18.39
CA GLY A 601 -38.20 15.67 -17.87
C GLY A 601 -37.38 16.79 -17.21
N HIS A 602 -36.05 16.67 -17.12
CA HIS A 602 -35.18 17.75 -16.67
C HIS A 602 -34.48 18.45 -17.83
N LYS A 603 -34.15 19.73 -17.69
CA LYS A 603 -33.51 20.57 -18.75
C LYS A 603 -32.14 20.11 -19.25
N VAL A 604 -31.54 19.11 -18.60
CA VAL A 604 -30.22 18.59 -18.95
C VAL A 604 -30.32 17.19 -19.57
N ASP A 605 -31.52 16.63 -19.66
CA ASP A 605 -31.75 15.33 -20.25
C ASP A 605 -31.24 15.30 -21.70
N GLY A 606 -30.46 14.28 -22.04
CA GLY A 606 -29.81 14.15 -23.34
C GLY A 606 -28.65 15.12 -23.59
N GLU A 607 -28.27 15.96 -22.63
CA GLU A 607 -27.17 16.92 -22.76
C GLU A 607 -25.85 16.35 -22.25
N ALA A 608 -24.71 16.96 -22.60
CA ALA A 608 -23.41 16.38 -22.27
C ALA A 608 -23.14 16.39 -20.76
N ALA A 609 -23.08 15.19 -20.18
CA ALA A 609 -22.75 14.94 -18.78
C ALA A 609 -21.26 14.76 -18.55
N ILE A 610 -20.57 14.19 -19.54
CA ILE A 610 -19.13 14.03 -19.54
C ILE A 610 -18.61 14.49 -20.90
N TRP A 611 -17.59 15.35 -20.89
CA TRP A 611 -16.93 15.82 -22.11
C TRP A 611 -15.43 15.93 -21.91
N ALA A 612 -14.70 15.85 -23.00
CA ALA A 612 -13.28 16.10 -23.03
C ALA A 612 -12.94 17.32 -23.89
N TYR A 613 -11.76 17.89 -23.63
CA TYR A 613 -11.19 18.97 -24.42
C TYR A 613 -9.68 18.77 -24.58
N LYS A 614 -9.19 18.93 -25.81
CA LYS A 614 -7.76 18.97 -26.13
C LYS A 614 -7.50 19.93 -27.29
N ASN A 615 -6.87 21.06 -27.00
CA ASN A 615 -6.68 22.13 -27.99
C ASN A 615 -5.38 22.02 -28.79
N ASP A 616 -4.37 21.44 -28.15
CA ASP A 616 -2.98 21.47 -28.59
C ASP A 616 -2.44 20.04 -28.49
N PRO A 617 -1.68 19.55 -29.49
CA PRO A 617 -1.02 18.24 -29.43
C PRO A 617 -0.15 18.03 -28.18
N VAL A 618 0.52 19.09 -27.71
CA VAL A 618 1.48 19.08 -26.60
C VAL A 618 0.78 19.14 -25.24
N ALA A 619 -0.34 19.87 -25.14
CA ALA A 619 -1.08 19.96 -23.89
C ALA A 619 -1.73 18.61 -23.53
N GLY A 620 -1.94 18.39 -22.23
CA GLY A 620 -2.70 17.24 -21.76
C GLY A 620 -4.18 17.30 -22.18
N ARG A 621 -4.94 16.27 -21.86
CA ARG A 621 -6.40 16.24 -22.09
C ARG A 621 -7.13 16.66 -20.83
N ILE A 622 -8.19 17.46 -20.99
CA ILE A 622 -9.16 17.75 -19.92
C ILE A 622 -10.34 16.80 -20.06
N VAL A 623 -10.73 16.11 -18.99
CA VAL A 623 -11.94 15.28 -18.90
C VAL A 623 -12.81 15.78 -17.76
N ASN A 624 -13.96 16.33 -18.12
CA ASN A 624 -14.91 16.95 -17.20
C ASN A 624 -16.09 16.00 -16.96
N ILE A 625 -16.32 15.66 -15.70
CA ILE A 625 -17.38 14.73 -15.27
C ILE A 625 -18.38 15.52 -14.43
N GLY A 626 -19.61 15.70 -14.90
CA GLY A 626 -20.64 16.47 -14.21
C GLY A 626 -21.14 15.86 -12.89
N CYS A 627 -20.92 14.55 -12.69
CA CYS A 627 -21.48 13.78 -11.58
C CYS A 627 -20.38 13.15 -10.71
N HIS A 628 -20.76 12.28 -9.75
CA HIS A 628 -19.84 11.55 -8.88
C HIS A 628 -19.85 10.01 -9.11
N PRO A 629 -19.37 9.49 -10.26
CA PRO A 629 -19.22 8.06 -10.49
C PRO A 629 -18.06 7.42 -9.71
N GLU A 630 -17.06 8.21 -9.29
CA GLU A 630 -15.79 7.77 -8.70
C GLU A 630 -15.93 7.01 -7.38
N GLY A 631 -17.12 7.05 -6.78
CA GLY A 631 -17.42 6.42 -5.51
C GLY A 631 -17.71 4.92 -5.56
N SER A 632 -17.77 4.31 -6.74
CA SER A 632 -18.11 2.91 -6.91
C SER A 632 -16.87 2.03 -6.98
N ALA A 633 -16.86 0.92 -6.21
CA ALA A 633 -15.79 -0.09 -6.23
C ALA A 633 -16.07 -1.26 -7.18
N SER A 634 -17.18 -1.22 -7.91
CA SER A 634 -17.60 -2.29 -8.83
C SER A 634 -18.65 -1.79 -9.84
N GLY A 635 -18.91 -2.61 -10.86
CA GLY A 635 -19.97 -2.41 -11.85
C GLY A 635 -19.71 -1.23 -12.79
N ASP A 636 -20.73 -0.85 -13.57
CA ASP A 636 -20.59 0.09 -14.68
C ASP A 636 -20.15 1.50 -14.25
N LYS A 637 -20.42 1.91 -13.00
CA LYS A 637 -19.91 3.17 -12.43
C LYS A 637 -18.38 3.15 -12.22
N LEU A 638 -17.84 2.01 -11.80
CA LEU A 638 -16.39 1.82 -11.73
C LEU A 638 -15.82 1.89 -13.15
N LEU A 639 -16.40 1.12 -14.09
CA LEU A 639 -15.95 1.08 -15.49
C LEU A 639 -16.00 2.46 -16.16
N LEU A 640 -17.03 3.27 -15.87
CA LEU A 640 -17.15 4.63 -16.38
C LEU A 640 -15.99 5.52 -15.89
N THR A 641 -15.67 5.42 -14.60
CA THR A 641 -14.55 6.18 -14.00
C THR A 641 -13.21 5.70 -14.56
N GLU A 642 -13.01 4.38 -14.70
CA GLU A 642 -11.83 3.79 -15.32
C GLU A 642 -11.63 4.27 -16.76
N SER A 643 -12.69 4.23 -17.58
CA SER A 643 -12.64 4.73 -18.95
C SER A 643 -12.28 6.22 -19.00
N CYS A 644 -12.84 7.05 -18.10
CA CYS A 644 -12.49 8.47 -18.04
C CYS A 644 -11.01 8.68 -17.69
N PHE A 645 -10.48 7.91 -16.72
CA PHE A 645 -9.06 8.00 -16.32
C PHE A 645 -8.14 7.54 -17.44
N LEU A 646 -8.41 6.38 -18.04
CA LEU A 646 -7.63 5.88 -19.17
C LEU A 646 -7.69 6.84 -20.36
N TYR A 647 -8.85 7.43 -20.63
CA TYR A 647 -8.99 8.42 -21.68
C TYR A 647 -8.19 9.68 -21.40
N ALA A 648 -8.20 10.21 -20.17
CA ALA A 648 -7.37 11.34 -19.79
C ALA A 648 -5.87 11.00 -19.91
N LEU A 649 -5.44 9.85 -19.39
CA LEU A 649 -4.04 9.40 -19.42
C LEU A 649 -3.52 9.16 -20.85
N ALA A 650 -4.36 8.67 -21.76
CA ALA A 650 -4.02 8.57 -23.19
C ALA A 650 -3.88 9.94 -23.87
N GLY A 651 -4.20 11.03 -23.18
CA GLY A 651 -4.14 12.40 -23.68
C GLY A 651 -2.89 13.16 -23.28
N VAL A 652 -1.98 12.54 -22.52
CA VAL A 652 -0.68 13.11 -22.16
C VAL A 652 0.11 13.45 -23.43
N GLY A 653 0.76 14.62 -23.44
CA GLY A 653 1.56 15.08 -24.56
C GLY A 653 2.83 14.26 -24.77
N ASP A 654 3.46 14.41 -25.94
CA ASP A 654 4.75 13.79 -26.20
C ASP A 654 5.83 14.36 -25.26
N PRO A 655 6.79 13.53 -24.81
CA PRO A 655 7.93 13.97 -24.00
C PRO A 655 8.73 15.07 -24.70
N ARG A 656 9.19 16.08 -23.95
CA ARG A 656 9.94 17.20 -24.52
C ARG A 656 11.34 16.76 -24.94
N ILE A 657 11.68 16.95 -26.21
CA ILE A 657 13.06 16.90 -26.70
C ILE A 657 13.77 18.19 -26.31
N LYS A 658 14.81 18.11 -25.47
CA LYS A 658 15.52 19.28 -24.95
C LYS A 658 16.37 19.97 -26.03
N SER A 659 17.00 19.20 -26.91
CA SER A 659 17.78 19.74 -28.04
C SER A 659 18.28 18.68 -29.01
N HIS A 660 18.75 19.15 -30.16
CA HIS A 660 19.59 18.38 -31.08
C HIS A 660 21.07 18.56 -30.71
N LEU A 661 21.74 17.47 -30.36
CA LEU A 661 23.15 17.43 -29.96
C LEU A 661 24.05 17.42 -31.19
N LYS A 662 25.17 18.15 -31.09
CA LYS A 662 26.21 18.19 -32.13
C LYS A 662 27.34 17.23 -31.78
N MET A 663 27.86 16.55 -32.80
CA MET A 663 29.01 15.65 -32.64
C MET A 663 30.24 16.43 -32.13
N ASN A 664 31.00 15.80 -31.23
CA ASN A 664 32.20 16.33 -30.56
C ASN A 664 31.96 17.64 -29.78
N GLN A 665 30.74 17.86 -29.28
CA GLN A 665 30.41 18.94 -28.37
C GLN A 665 29.80 18.39 -27.09
N ILE A 666 30.29 18.89 -25.95
CA ILE A 666 29.77 18.52 -24.63
C ILE A 666 28.52 19.35 -24.35
N ARG A 667 27.39 18.70 -24.10
CA ARG A 667 26.19 19.30 -23.54
C ARG A 667 26.27 19.25 -22.02
N VAL A 668 26.23 20.40 -21.36
CA VAL A 668 26.21 20.50 -19.89
C VAL A 668 24.80 20.87 -19.43
N MET A 669 24.31 20.15 -18.42
CA MET A 669 22.96 20.29 -17.84
C MET A 669 23.09 20.69 -16.36
N ASP A 670 23.44 21.95 -16.09
CA ASP A 670 23.83 22.43 -14.76
C ASP A 670 22.96 23.57 -14.21
N LYS A 671 22.03 24.10 -15.01
CA LYS A 671 21.16 25.21 -14.62
C LYS A 671 20.13 24.79 -13.57
N LEU A 672 19.84 25.68 -12.64
CA LEU A 672 18.76 25.54 -11.69
C LEU A 672 17.45 26.02 -12.34
N THR A 673 16.31 25.63 -11.78
CA THR A 673 15.01 26.10 -12.28
C THR A 673 14.88 27.61 -12.27
N VAL A 674 15.49 28.28 -11.29
CA VAL A 674 15.48 29.74 -11.16
C VAL A 674 16.23 30.47 -12.28
N ASP A 675 17.06 29.76 -13.06
CA ASP A 675 17.80 30.34 -14.19
C ASP A 675 16.95 30.48 -15.47
N ASP A 676 15.71 29.96 -15.45
CA ASP A 676 14.72 29.99 -16.54
C ASP A 676 15.26 29.50 -17.91
N GLN A 677 16.10 28.46 -17.85
CA GLN A 677 16.73 27.82 -19.02
C GLN A 677 16.40 26.31 -19.05
N PRO A 678 15.12 25.92 -19.22
CA PRO A 678 14.66 24.55 -19.08
C PRO A 678 15.41 23.54 -19.97
N GLU A 679 15.92 23.96 -21.12
CA GLU A 679 16.72 23.15 -22.04
C GLU A 679 18.14 22.83 -21.55
N PHE A 680 18.61 23.51 -20.50
CA PHE A 680 19.90 23.30 -19.80
C PHE A 680 19.72 22.94 -18.31
N THR A 681 18.49 22.95 -17.79
CA THR A 681 18.21 22.64 -16.39
C THR A 681 18.57 21.20 -16.04
N ARG A 682 19.05 21.02 -14.80
CA ARG A 682 19.35 19.73 -14.17
C ARG A 682 18.18 18.75 -14.21
N ILE A 683 18.48 17.45 -14.17
CA ILE A 683 17.46 16.38 -14.24
C ILE A 683 16.89 16.05 -12.86
N GLY A 684 15.58 16.09 -12.72
CA GLY A 684 14.89 15.67 -11.50
C GLY A 684 15.00 14.17 -11.25
N GLY A 685 14.77 13.75 -10.01
CA GLY A 685 14.67 12.33 -9.66
C GLY A 685 13.52 11.66 -10.41
N GLN A 686 13.78 10.48 -10.98
CA GLN A 686 12.84 9.75 -11.83
C GLN A 686 12.42 10.49 -13.12
N GLN A 687 13.21 11.47 -13.57
CA GLN A 687 12.93 12.18 -14.80
C GLN A 687 13.73 11.59 -15.97
N TYR A 688 13.17 11.69 -17.18
CA TYR A 688 13.90 11.55 -18.44
C TYR A 688 14.19 12.92 -19.06
N HIS A 689 15.42 13.11 -19.53
CA HIS A 689 15.79 14.16 -20.48
C HIS A 689 16.03 13.53 -21.84
N HIS A 690 15.30 13.99 -22.85
CA HIS A 690 15.39 13.46 -24.21
C HIS A 690 16.15 14.41 -25.14
N PHE A 691 16.99 13.86 -26.00
CA PHE A 691 17.77 14.58 -26.99
C PHE A 691 17.76 13.82 -28.32
N THR A 692 18.13 14.51 -29.40
CA THR A 692 18.37 13.88 -30.70
C THR A 692 19.78 14.17 -31.19
N PHE A 693 20.31 13.37 -32.11
CA PHE A 693 21.54 13.66 -32.85
C PHE A 693 21.51 12.98 -34.21
N THR A 694 22.35 13.44 -35.13
CA THR A 694 22.42 12.88 -36.49
C THR A 694 23.70 12.07 -36.69
N VAL A 695 23.54 10.82 -37.12
CA VAL A 695 24.64 9.98 -37.60
C VAL A 695 24.85 10.24 -39.10
N PRO A 696 26.03 10.75 -39.53
CA PRO A 696 26.26 11.10 -40.93
C PRO A 696 26.32 9.87 -41.84
N PRO A 697 25.94 9.98 -43.14
CA PRO A 697 26.09 8.90 -44.12
C PRO A 697 27.54 8.44 -44.34
N ALA A 698 28.51 9.35 -44.19
CA ALA A 698 29.93 9.13 -44.52
C ALA A 698 30.85 8.86 -43.32
N ALA A 699 30.34 8.96 -42.07
CA ALA A 699 31.16 8.85 -40.86
C ALA A 699 31.36 7.40 -40.36
N VAL A 700 30.97 6.41 -41.17
CA VAL A 700 31.09 5.00 -40.80
C VAL A 700 31.97 4.29 -41.81
N GLY A 701 33.28 4.54 -41.76
CA GLY A 701 34.24 3.55 -42.26
C GLY A 701 33.99 2.21 -41.55
N GLU A 702 34.49 1.10 -42.09
CA GLU A 702 34.16 -0.25 -41.59
C GLU A 702 34.36 -0.40 -40.05
N ASN A 703 35.32 0.37 -39.50
CA ASN A 703 35.76 0.40 -38.10
C ASN A 703 35.27 1.59 -37.24
N ASP A 704 34.54 2.56 -37.79
CA ASP A 704 34.08 3.73 -37.02
C ASP A 704 32.82 3.40 -36.21
N ARG A 705 32.82 3.78 -34.93
CA ARG A 705 31.68 3.63 -34.01
C ARG A 705 31.29 5.00 -33.44
N ILE A 706 30.02 5.15 -33.08
CA ILE A 706 29.57 6.30 -32.29
C ILE A 706 29.72 5.95 -30.81
N ALA A 707 30.35 6.85 -30.06
CA ALA A 707 30.42 6.83 -28.62
C ALA A 707 29.51 7.91 -28.04
N ILE A 708 28.64 7.50 -27.10
CA ILE A 708 27.81 8.39 -26.28
C ILE A 708 28.34 8.27 -24.87
N GLU A 709 28.78 9.38 -24.30
CA GLU A 709 29.38 9.45 -22.97
C GLU A 709 28.57 10.39 -22.09
N LEU A 710 28.12 9.88 -20.94
CA LEU A 710 27.43 10.64 -19.91
C LEU A 710 28.33 10.66 -18.69
N ASN A 711 28.56 11.85 -18.13
CA ASN A 711 29.25 12.03 -16.85
C ASN A 711 28.28 12.72 -15.89
N GLY A 712 27.86 12.02 -14.84
CA GLY A 712 27.01 12.57 -13.78
C GLY A 712 27.80 13.30 -12.71
N GLY A 713 27.21 14.33 -12.09
CA GLY A 713 27.73 14.92 -10.85
C GLY A 713 27.26 14.14 -9.61
N GLY A 714 28.18 13.87 -8.68
CA GLY A 714 27.85 13.33 -7.34
C GLY A 714 27.49 11.83 -7.30
N LEU A 715 26.66 11.42 -6.33
CA LEU A 715 26.25 10.02 -6.07
C LEU A 715 25.11 9.52 -7.00
N SER A 716 24.88 10.17 -8.13
CA SER A 716 23.63 10.02 -8.90
C SER A 716 23.59 8.80 -9.82
N ASN A 717 22.48 8.06 -9.78
CA ASN A 717 22.25 6.87 -10.60
C ASN A 717 21.64 7.24 -11.96
N LEU A 718 22.48 7.75 -12.87
CA LEU A 718 22.05 8.15 -14.21
C LEU A 718 22.23 7.04 -15.24
N HIS A 719 21.22 6.84 -16.09
CA HIS A 719 21.20 5.85 -17.17
C HIS A 719 21.15 6.52 -18.54
N ILE A 720 21.70 5.87 -19.56
CA ILE A 720 21.57 6.27 -20.97
C ILE A 720 20.70 5.24 -21.68
N TYR A 721 19.75 5.73 -22.48
CA TYR A 721 18.96 4.94 -23.42
C TYR A 721 19.09 5.52 -24.83
N LEU A 722 19.13 4.65 -25.83
CA LEU A 722 19.30 5.02 -27.23
C LEU A 722 18.27 4.30 -28.09
N SER A 723 17.51 5.04 -28.90
CA SER A 723 16.47 4.55 -29.81
C SER A 723 16.55 5.25 -31.17
N ARG A 724 15.93 4.68 -32.19
CA ARG A 724 15.89 5.23 -33.54
C ARG A 724 14.59 5.96 -33.86
N ASP A 725 13.47 5.44 -33.39
CA ASP A 725 12.16 5.80 -33.92
C ASP A 725 11.48 6.91 -33.12
N SER A 726 11.78 6.99 -31.82
CA SER A 726 11.17 7.94 -30.89
C SER A 726 12.07 8.17 -29.68
N ALA A 727 11.63 9.06 -28.78
CA ALA A 727 12.27 9.27 -27.49
C ALA A 727 12.60 7.93 -26.81
N ALA A 728 13.85 7.76 -26.38
CA ALA A 728 14.33 6.49 -25.87
C ALA A 728 13.90 6.30 -24.40
N PHE A 729 13.17 5.24 -24.15
CA PHE A 729 12.76 4.76 -22.83
C PHE A 729 13.36 3.40 -22.59
N ARG A 730 13.31 2.92 -21.35
CA ARG A 730 13.83 1.60 -20.97
C ARG A 730 13.23 0.48 -21.83
N GLU A 731 11.96 0.58 -22.21
CA GLU A 731 11.22 -0.47 -22.92
C GLU A 731 11.45 -0.48 -24.42
N ASN A 732 11.81 0.67 -25.01
CA ASN A 732 11.97 0.81 -26.46
C ASN A 732 13.43 1.07 -26.89
N ALA A 733 14.35 1.18 -25.94
CA ALA A 733 15.75 1.44 -26.22
C ALA A 733 16.39 0.26 -26.95
N TYR A 734 17.01 0.54 -28.08
CA TYR A 734 17.81 -0.43 -28.81
C TYR A 734 19.12 -0.72 -28.06
N TYR A 735 19.64 0.30 -27.35
CA TYR A 735 20.85 0.18 -26.54
C TYR A 735 20.70 0.96 -25.24
N MET A 736 21.32 0.47 -24.17
CA MET A 736 21.31 1.12 -22.88
C MET A 736 22.64 0.98 -22.14
N ALA A 737 22.92 1.94 -21.26
CA ALA A 737 23.98 1.85 -20.25
C ALA A 737 23.37 2.26 -18.90
N THR A 738 23.23 1.29 -18.00
CA THR A 738 22.54 1.42 -16.70
C THR A 738 23.48 1.04 -15.55
N GLY A 739 23.05 1.23 -14.30
CA GLY A 739 23.80 0.87 -13.09
C GLY A 739 24.45 2.07 -12.39
N ARG A 740 25.08 1.87 -11.23
CA ARG A 740 25.45 2.97 -10.29
C ARG A 740 26.73 3.74 -10.59
N GLN A 741 27.43 3.44 -11.68
CA GLN A 741 28.67 4.15 -12.04
C GLN A 741 28.39 5.62 -12.40
N GLN A 742 29.25 6.55 -12.00
CA GLN A 742 29.04 7.98 -12.34
C GLN A 742 29.10 8.24 -13.85
N ASN A 743 29.97 7.52 -14.55
CA ASN A 743 30.15 7.65 -15.99
C ASN A 743 29.45 6.49 -16.70
N LYS A 744 28.74 6.81 -17.78
CA LYS A 744 28.11 5.83 -18.66
C LYS A 744 28.61 6.02 -20.06
N LYS A 745 28.77 4.90 -20.77
CA LYS A 745 29.26 4.90 -22.13
C LYS A 745 28.58 3.85 -22.98
N ILE A 746 28.05 4.26 -24.13
CA ILE A 746 27.59 3.36 -25.20
C ILE A 746 28.52 3.55 -26.38
N ILE A 747 29.13 2.47 -26.88
CA ILE A 747 29.92 2.49 -28.12
C ILE A 747 29.29 1.51 -29.10
N ARG A 748 28.69 2.00 -30.18
CA ARG A 748 27.98 1.17 -31.16
C ARG A 748 28.19 1.67 -32.59
N LYS A 749 28.14 0.74 -33.53
CA LYS A 749 27.99 1.07 -34.95
C LYS A 749 26.52 1.41 -35.17
N LEU A 750 26.24 2.67 -35.50
CA LEU A 750 24.88 3.15 -35.71
C LEU A 750 24.67 3.40 -37.20
N SER A 751 23.50 3.07 -37.70
CA SER A 751 23.11 3.41 -39.07
C SER A 751 22.90 4.91 -39.23
N PRO A 752 23.11 5.47 -40.44
CA PRO A 752 22.85 6.88 -40.72
C PRO A 752 21.41 7.32 -40.41
N GLY A 753 21.25 8.59 -40.04
CA GLY A 753 19.96 9.20 -39.72
C GLY A 753 19.88 9.77 -38.30
N ILE A 754 18.68 10.19 -37.92
CA ILE A 754 18.40 10.75 -36.59
C ILE A 754 18.29 9.62 -35.57
N TRP A 755 18.93 9.81 -34.42
CA TRP A 755 18.83 8.95 -33.26
C TRP A 755 18.39 9.75 -32.04
N TYR A 756 17.67 9.09 -31.13
CA TYR A 756 17.19 9.64 -29.87
C TYR A 756 18.03 9.10 -28.74
N VAL A 757 18.60 9.99 -27.93
CA VAL A 757 19.31 9.63 -26.72
C VAL A 757 18.59 10.23 -25.53
N SER A 758 18.36 9.41 -24.51
CA SER A 758 17.73 9.84 -23.27
C SER A 758 18.65 9.59 -22.09
N VAL A 759 18.67 10.56 -21.19
CA VAL A 759 19.27 10.41 -19.86
C VAL A 759 18.14 10.25 -18.86
N PHE A 760 18.26 9.26 -17.98
CA PHE A 760 17.27 8.98 -16.95
C PHE A 760 17.92 9.01 -15.58
N CYS A 761 17.30 9.69 -14.62
CA CYS A 761 17.74 9.70 -13.23
C CYS A 761 16.95 8.67 -12.43
N GLU A 762 17.58 7.54 -12.07
CA GLU A 762 16.92 6.47 -11.30
C GLU A 762 16.83 6.78 -9.80
N ASP A 763 17.44 7.85 -9.32
CA ASP A 763 17.23 8.28 -7.95
C ASP A 763 15.84 8.89 -7.79
N SER A 764 15.25 8.74 -6.60
CA SER A 764 13.95 9.30 -6.26
C SER A 764 13.96 9.88 -4.86
N VAL A 765 13.17 10.93 -4.66
CA VAL A 765 12.82 11.40 -3.32
C VAL A 765 11.56 10.66 -2.90
N ARG A 766 11.64 9.94 -1.79
CA ARG A 766 10.51 9.13 -1.33
C ARG A 766 9.44 10.03 -0.76
N THR A 767 8.20 9.75 -1.09
CA THR A 767 7.02 10.40 -0.52
C THR A 767 6.42 9.43 0.50
N ILE A 768 6.48 9.77 1.79
CA ILE A 768 5.91 8.97 2.89
C ILE A 768 4.57 9.58 3.28
N GLU A 769 3.51 8.78 3.28
CA GLU A 769 2.17 9.25 3.66
C GLU A 769 2.19 9.78 5.11
N ASP A 770 1.92 11.09 5.27
CA ASP A 770 1.69 11.70 6.57
C ASP A 770 0.19 11.67 6.88
N SER A 771 -0.22 10.57 7.52
CA SER A 771 -1.62 10.29 7.88
C SER A 771 -2.30 11.36 8.73
N LEU A 772 -1.53 12.23 9.41
CA LEU A 772 -2.05 13.33 10.24
C LEU A 772 -2.30 14.59 9.43
N ALA A 773 -1.58 14.78 8.33
CA ALA A 773 -1.60 16.01 7.56
C ALA A 773 -2.27 15.87 6.18
N GLY A 774 -2.60 14.65 5.76
CA GLY A 774 -3.31 14.41 4.50
C GLY A 774 -2.47 14.71 3.26
N PHE A 775 -1.14 14.57 3.35
CA PHE A 775 -0.21 14.68 2.21
C PHE A 775 1.01 13.79 2.45
N TYR A 776 1.86 13.61 1.44
CA TYR A 776 3.11 12.86 1.57
C TYR A 776 4.28 13.77 1.93
N ARG A 777 5.08 13.43 2.95
CA ARG A 777 6.35 14.10 3.25
C ARG A 777 7.49 13.55 2.40
N THR A 778 8.41 14.39 1.98
CA THR A 778 9.62 13.96 1.25
C THR A 778 10.68 13.43 2.22
N ALA A 779 11.21 12.24 1.94
CA ALA A 779 12.27 11.57 2.70
C ALA A 779 13.38 11.09 1.75
N GLY A 780 14.60 10.98 2.27
CA GLY A 780 15.81 10.74 1.48
C GLY A 780 16.51 12.03 1.03
N ASN A 781 17.34 11.94 -0.02
CA ASN A 781 18.14 13.09 -0.49
C ASN A 781 17.26 14.14 -1.19
N ARG A 782 16.86 15.17 -0.43
CA ARG A 782 16.02 16.27 -0.93
C ARG A 782 16.73 17.17 -1.94
N GLU A 783 18.05 17.12 -2.07
CA GLU A 783 18.77 17.87 -3.12
C GLU A 783 18.34 17.44 -4.53
N LEU A 784 17.85 16.20 -4.70
CA LEU A 784 17.29 15.70 -5.97
C LEU A 784 16.08 16.51 -6.45
N LEU A 785 15.36 17.22 -5.56
CA LEU A 785 14.24 18.10 -5.93
C LEU A 785 14.70 19.34 -6.70
N GLN A 786 15.97 19.71 -6.56
CA GLN A 786 16.61 20.78 -7.34
C GLN A 786 17.29 20.26 -8.61
N GLY A 787 17.24 18.94 -8.83
CA GLY A 787 17.82 18.25 -9.96
C GLY A 787 19.32 17.96 -9.83
N VAL A 788 19.75 16.94 -10.57
CA VAL A 788 21.13 16.47 -10.65
C VAL A 788 21.83 17.05 -11.89
N PRO A 789 23.03 17.63 -11.75
CA PRO A 789 23.80 18.06 -12.89
C PRO A 789 24.48 16.90 -13.61
N TYR A 790 24.60 17.00 -14.94
CA TYR A 790 25.36 16.04 -15.74
C TYR A 790 25.88 16.68 -17.02
N SER A 791 26.77 15.97 -17.71
CA SER A 791 27.20 16.29 -19.07
C SER A 791 27.05 15.10 -20.00
N LEU A 792 26.71 15.36 -21.26
CA LEU A 792 26.50 14.38 -22.31
C LEU A 792 27.29 14.77 -23.55
N GLU A 793 28.07 13.84 -24.09
CA GLU A 793 28.86 14.04 -25.31
C GLU A 793 28.60 12.90 -26.30
N ILE A 794 28.53 13.23 -27.58
CA ILE A 794 28.47 12.24 -28.67
C ILE A 794 29.67 12.47 -29.57
N LYS A 795 30.49 11.43 -29.79
CA LYS A 795 31.71 11.51 -30.60
C LYS A 795 31.96 10.25 -31.41
N THR A 796 32.89 10.35 -32.35
CA THR A 796 33.34 9.19 -33.13
C THR A 796 34.44 8.46 -32.36
N ALA A 797 34.32 7.15 -32.20
CA ALA A 797 35.31 6.28 -31.59
C ALA A 797 35.87 5.31 -32.64
N ARG A 798 37.19 5.34 -32.83
CA ARG A 798 37.90 4.34 -33.62
C ARG A 798 38.25 3.15 -32.73
N VAL A 799 37.81 1.95 -33.11
CA VAL A 799 38.31 0.73 -32.49
C VAL A 799 39.70 0.48 -33.07
N ARG A 800 40.71 0.45 -32.19
CA ARG A 800 42.06 0.01 -32.56
C ARG A 800 42.10 -1.50 -32.68
#